data_AF-A0A178VAU4-F1
#
_entry.id   AF-A0A178VAU4-F1
#
_cell.length_a   1.000
_cell.length_b   1.000
_cell.length_c   1.000
_cell.angle_alpha   90.00
_cell.angle_beta   90.00
_cell.angle_gamma   90.00
#
_symmetry.space_group_name_H-M   'P 1'
#
loop_
_entity.id
_entity.type
_entity.pdbx_description
1 polymer ?
#
loop_
_entity_poly.entity_id
_entity_poly.type
_entity_poly.pdbx_seq_one_letter_code
_entity_poly.pdbx_strand_id
1 'polypeptide(L)'
;MKKKMMMMMKGNGSKPSLNSLISSLGDSIRELIELRSTLRMDGDVSITGLIAIIASFQSVELQIQAIKDLLRQRKEAIPNGKLSRFFYSFTLFNIEMTVSEIETLQRIISPYAEFYSNMARVLHPELFSDDTNTCLIQEDANNGISPEVAVVVVPSPTEEIQQNNQLQNEPVKKPSLNPLWNVKARQTAVALVKEDGKELEFLRRLTMNLFVIVSAAVFLLISVAYLPLLNDLYWSTLKSLTPPAGIVADLLVTNGTIFTSDSSLPFADSMAIRNGRILKVGSFATLKAFIGDGTMEVNLEGKIVVPGLIDSHVHLISGGLQMAQVGLRGVSQKDEFCKMVKDAVQNAKEGSWILGGGWNNDFWGGELPSASWIDEISPHNPVWLVRMDGHMALANSLAVKIAGVTSLTEDPVGGTIMRMPSGEPTGLLIDAAMELVTPWVKEISVDERREALFRASKYALTRGVTTVIDLGRYFPGTTDELSWKDFQDVYLYADSSKKMMIRTCLFFPITTWSRLLDLKLQKGSVLSEWLYLGGVKAFIDGSLGSNSALFYEEYIDTPNNYGLEVMDPEKLSNFTMAADKSGLQVAIHAIGDKANDMILDMYESVAAANGDRDRRFRIEHAQHLAPGSANRFGQLHIVASVQPDHLLDDADSVAKKLGSERAVKESYLFQSLLNGNALLALGSDWPVADINPLHSIRTAVKRIPPKWDHAWIPSERISFTDALIAQTISAARAAFLDHHLGSLSPGKLADFVILSTNSWDEFSKEVSASVLATYVGGNQLYP
;
A
#
# COMPACT_ATOMS: atom_id res chain seq x y z
N MET A 1 -21.08 31.77 1.76
CA MET A 1 -22.26 31.53 0.89
C MET A 1 -23.51 32.39 1.17
N LYS A 2 -24.04 32.44 2.39
CA LYS A 2 -25.39 32.95 2.77
C LYS A 2 -25.94 34.18 2.01
N LYS A 3 -25.13 35.22 1.76
CA LYS A 3 -25.52 36.43 1.00
C LYS A 3 -25.92 36.13 -0.46
N LYS A 4 -25.25 35.17 -1.11
CA LYS A 4 -25.54 34.68 -2.49
C LYS A 4 -26.89 33.93 -2.54
N MET A 5 -27.19 33.15 -1.49
CA MET A 5 -28.44 32.41 -1.35
C MET A 5 -29.63 33.32 -1.00
N MET A 6 -29.44 34.34 -0.15
CA MET A 6 -30.46 35.39 0.06
C MET A 6 -30.72 36.21 -1.21
N MET A 7 -29.71 36.48 -2.04
CA MET A 7 -29.91 37.11 -3.35
C MET A 7 -30.77 36.23 -4.28
N MET A 8 -30.54 34.91 -4.33
CA MET A 8 -31.40 33.97 -5.06
C MET A 8 -32.85 33.91 -4.54
N MET A 9 -33.09 34.23 -3.27
CA MET A 9 -34.44 34.24 -2.68
C MET A 9 -35.17 35.60 -2.74
N LYS A 10 -34.44 36.72 -2.92
CA LYS A 10 -35.01 38.08 -2.89
C LYS A 10 -34.78 38.92 -4.15
N GLY A 11 -34.10 38.40 -5.18
CA GLY A 11 -33.80 39.13 -6.42
C GLY A 11 -34.39 38.48 -7.68
N ASN A 12 -35.27 39.21 -8.38
CA ASN A 12 -35.73 38.98 -9.76
C ASN A 12 -36.13 37.55 -10.20
N GLY A 13 -37.41 37.24 -9.98
CA GLY A 13 -38.27 36.72 -11.06
C GLY A 13 -38.18 35.23 -11.41
N SER A 14 -37.26 34.45 -10.85
CA SER A 14 -37.22 33.00 -11.07
C SER A 14 -37.08 32.22 -9.75
N LYS A 15 -37.95 31.23 -9.52
CA LYS A 15 -37.73 30.22 -8.48
C LYS A 15 -36.47 29.42 -8.86
N PRO A 16 -35.55 29.12 -7.94
CA PRO A 16 -34.37 28.32 -8.25
C PRO A 16 -34.79 26.96 -8.83
N SER A 17 -34.12 26.54 -9.91
CA SER A 17 -34.41 25.25 -10.53
C SER A 17 -33.97 24.11 -9.62
N LEU A 18 -34.67 22.97 -9.72
CA LEU A 18 -34.34 21.77 -8.96
C LEU A 18 -32.88 21.32 -9.24
N ASN A 19 -32.45 21.37 -10.50
CA ASN A 19 -31.10 21.01 -10.92
C ASN A 19 -30.04 21.95 -10.30
N SER A 20 -30.32 23.27 -10.20
CA SER A 20 -29.38 24.21 -9.55
C SER A 20 -29.25 24.00 -8.04
N LEU A 21 -30.31 23.53 -7.36
CA LEU A 21 -30.22 23.14 -5.95
C LEU A 21 -29.42 21.84 -5.76
N ILE A 22 -29.61 20.87 -6.65
CA ILE A 22 -28.90 19.59 -6.61
C ILE A 22 -27.41 19.76 -6.94
N SER A 23 -27.05 20.64 -7.89
CA SER A 23 -25.65 21.04 -8.11
C SER A 23 -25.06 21.68 -6.86
N SER A 24 -25.75 22.66 -6.26
CA SER A 24 -25.30 23.34 -5.03
C SER A 24 -25.15 22.39 -3.84
N LEU A 25 -25.95 21.31 -3.79
CA LEU A 25 -25.83 20.26 -2.78
C LEU A 25 -24.58 19.41 -3.00
N GLY A 26 -24.25 19.07 -4.25
CA GLY A 26 -23.00 18.38 -4.59
C GLY A 26 -21.77 19.22 -4.24
N ASP A 27 -21.83 20.52 -4.50
CA ASP A 27 -20.75 21.47 -4.15
C ASP A 27 -20.56 21.55 -2.62
N SER A 28 -21.64 21.76 -1.85
CA SER A 28 -21.54 21.84 -0.37
C SER A 28 -21.19 20.51 0.30
N ILE A 29 -21.53 19.35 -0.29
CA ILE A 29 -21.07 18.05 0.20
C ILE A 29 -19.56 17.88 -0.05
N ARG A 30 -19.04 18.37 -1.18
CA ARG A 30 -17.59 18.35 -1.45
C ARG A 30 -16.82 19.23 -0.46
N GLU A 31 -17.27 20.47 -0.26
CA GLU A 31 -16.71 21.41 0.72
C GLU A 31 -16.70 20.81 2.13
N LEU A 32 -17.73 20.04 2.52
CA LEU A 32 -17.81 19.34 3.80
C LEU A 32 -16.84 18.14 3.90
N ILE A 33 -16.58 17.42 2.80
CA ILE A 33 -15.57 16.35 2.74
C ILE A 33 -14.16 16.94 2.85
N GLU A 34 -13.89 18.05 2.17
CA GLU A 34 -12.62 18.78 2.24
C GLU A 34 -12.38 19.37 3.64
N LEU A 35 -13.40 19.98 4.27
CA LEU A 35 -13.33 20.46 5.67
C LEU A 35 -13.13 19.34 6.71
N ARG A 36 -13.44 18.08 6.37
CA ARG A 36 -13.16 16.93 7.25
C ARG A 36 -11.69 16.51 7.20
N SER A 37 -10.99 16.70 6.07
CA SER A 37 -9.61 16.23 5.90
C SER A 37 -8.58 17.10 6.63
N THR A 38 -8.94 18.33 6.99
CA THR A 38 -8.10 19.27 7.76
C THR A 38 -8.17 19.08 9.28
N LEU A 39 -9.10 18.25 9.80
CA LEU A 39 -9.13 17.86 11.21
C LEU A 39 -8.10 16.75 11.50
N ARG A 40 -6.93 17.13 12.02
CA ARG A 40 -6.08 16.18 12.77
C ARG A 40 -6.70 15.91 14.14
N MET A 41 -6.74 14.65 14.55
CA MET A 41 -7.29 14.23 15.85
C MET A 41 -6.31 14.48 17.02
N ASP A 42 -5.11 14.98 16.72
CA ASP A 42 -4.01 15.19 17.66
C ASP A 42 -3.91 16.67 18.08
N GLY A 43 -4.82 17.11 18.96
CA GLY A 43 -4.55 18.23 19.87
C GLY A 43 -4.47 19.66 19.31
N ASP A 44 -5.46 20.10 18.51
CA ASP A 44 -6.14 21.41 18.70
C ASP A 44 -7.17 21.65 17.58
N VAL A 45 -8.47 21.54 17.91
CA VAL A 45 -9.55 21.88 16.97
C VAL A 45 -9.85 23.37 17.10
N SER A 46 -9.43 24.18 16.13
CA SER A 46 -9.70 25.62 16.16
C SER A 46 -11.20 25.92 16.12
N ILE A 47 -11.63 26.90 16.94
CA ILE A 47 -13.02 27.40 17.00
C ILE A 47 -13.55 27.70 15.58
N THR A 48 -12.74 28.37 14.77
CA THR A 48 -13.05 28.71 13.37
C THR A 48 -13.34 27.48 12.50
N GLY A 49 -12.54 26.42 12.64
CA GLY A 49 -12.76 25.16 11.92
C GLY A 49 -14.02 24.44 12.37
N LEU A 50 -14.30 24.42 13.68
CA LEU A 50 -15.50 23.80 14.24
C LEU A 50 -16.78 24.53 13.82
N ILE A 51 -16.76 25.87 13.84
CA ILE A 51 -17.86 26.72 13.33
C ILE A 51 -18.07 26.51 11.83
N ALA A 52 -17.00 26.43 11.03
CA ALA A 52 -17.10 26.18 9.59
C ALA A 52 -17.77 24.82 9.30
N ILE A 53 -17.39 23.77 10.03
CA ILE A 53 -17.99 22.43 9.89
C ILE A 53 -19.48 22.44 10.24
N ILE A 54 -19.87 23.04 11.38
CA ILE A 54 -21.28 23.16 11.78
C ILE A 54 -22.09 23.95 10.73
N ALA A 55 -21.55 25.05 10.21
CA ALA A 55 -22.21 25.85 9.17
C ALA A 55 -22.39 25.08 7.85
N SER A 56 -21.41 24.26 7.45
CA SER A 56 -21.51 23.40 6.26
C SER A 56 -22.54 22.29 6.43
N PHE A 57 -22.59 21.62 7.59
CA PHE A 57 -23.63 20.64 7.92
C PHE A 57 -25.04 21.26 7.83
N GLN A 58 -25.26 22.42 8.46
CA GLN A 58 -26.55 23.14 8.39
C GLN A 58 -26.90 23.60 6.96
N SER A 59 -25.91 23.99 6.15
CA SER A 59 -26.14 24.37 4.75
C SER A 59 -26.66 23.18 3.92
N VAL A 60 -26.07 22.00 4.11
CA VAL A 60 -26.48 20.76 3.45
C VAL A 60 -27.88 20.33 3.87
N GLU A 61 -28.23 20.40 5.15
CA GLU A 61 -29.60 20.10 5.61
C GLU A 61 -30.65 21.06 5.04
N LEU A 62 -30.35 22.36 4.98
CA LEU A 62 -31.24 23.37 4.38
C LEU A 62 -31.42 23.16 2.86
N GLN A 63 -30.38 22.77 2.15
CA GLN A 63 -30.45 22.42 0.71
C GLN A 63 -31.31 21.17 0.48
N ILE A 64 -31.11 20.12 1.29
CA ILE A 64 -31.93 18.89 1.25
C ILE A 64 -33.40 19.22 1.51
N GLN A 65 -33.70 20.03 2.53
CA GLN A 65 -35.08 20.40 2.86
C GLN A 65 -35.73 21.23 1.74
N ALA A 66 -35.01 22.22 1.18
CA ALA A 66 -35.50 23.00 0.04
C ALA A 66 -35.79 22.14 -1.21
N ILE A 67 -34.99 21.10 -1.46
CA ILE A 67 -35.24 20.09 -2.51
C ILE A 67 -36.52 19.31 -2.21
N LYS A 68 -36.71 18.84 -0.96
CA LYS A 68 -37.91 18.09 -0.54
C LYS A 68 -39.19 18.92 -0.64
N ASP A 69 -39.15 20.20 -0.30
CA ASP A 69 -40.31 21.10 -0.38
C ASP A 69 -40.68 21.46 -1.83
N LEU A 70 -39.69 21.65 -2.72
CA LEU A 70 -39.94 21.81 -4.16
C LEU A 70 -40.49 20.53 -4.80
N LEU A 71 -40.05 19.35 -4.35
CA LEU A 71 -40.61 18.07 -4.80
C LEU A 71 -42.04 17.87 -4.30
N ARG A 72 -42.35 18.27 -3.06
CA ARG A 72 -43.73 18.27 -2.54
C ARG A 72 -44.63 19.21 -3.36
N GLN A 73 -44.24 20.46 -3.58
CA GLN A 73 -44.99 21.41 -4.43
C GLN A 73 -45.21 20.87 -5.85
N ARG A 74 -44.22 20.21 -6.46
CA ARG A 74 -44.36 19.60 -7.79
C ARG A 74 -45.29 18.38 -7.81
N LYS A 75 -45.34 17.61 -6.73
CA LYS A 75 -46.24 16.45 -6.57
C LYS A 75 -47.69 16.87 -6.36
N GLU A 76 -47.92 17.96 -5.63
CA GLU A 76 -49.25 18.52 -5.35
C GLU A 76 -49.86 19.26 -6.55
N ALA A 77 -49.03 19.71 -7.50
CA ALA A 77 -49.46 20.39 -8.73
C ALA A 77 -50.01 19.46 -9.84
N ILE A 78 -50.14 18.14 -9.59
CA ILE A 78 -50.60 17.15 -10.60
C ILE A 78 -52.04 16.72 -10.27
N PRO A 79 -53.04 17.06 -11.12
CA PRO A 79 -54.43 16.64 -10.90
C PRO A 79 -54.62 15.12 -10.94
N ASN A 80 -55.57 14.62 -10.15
CA ASN A 80 -55.86 13.21 -9.91
C ASN A 80 -55.85 12.32 -11.17
N GLY A 81 -54.85 11.43 -11.30
CA GLY A 81 -54.82 10.42 -12.36
C GLY A 81 -53.67 9.41 -12.21
N LYS A 82 -53.99 8.21 -11.66
CA LYS A 82 -53.11 7.02 -11.58
C LYS A 82 -51.73 7.23 -10.91
N LEU A 83 -51.62 6.89 -9.61
CA LEU A 83 -50.32 6.64 -8.99
C LEU A 83 -49.72 5.32 -9.52
N SER A 84 -48.75 5.42 -10.44
CA SER A 84 -47.85 4.32 -10.79
C SER A 84 -46.40 4.80 -10.81
N ARG A 85 -45.65 4.45 -9.74
CA ARG A 85 -44.19 4.57 -9.56
C ARG A 85 -43.46 5.57 -10.49
N PHE A 86 -43.52 6.86 -10.17
CA PHE A 86 -42.53 7.82 -10.68
C PHE A 86 -41.23 7.70 -9.87
N PHE A 87 -40.19 7.13 -10.48
CA PHE A 87 -38.82 7.32 -10.03
C PHE A 87 -38.35 8.69 -10.53
N TYR A 88 -38.18 9.65 -9.62
CA TYR A 88 -37.37 10.83 -9.90
C TYR A 88 -35.93 10.49 -9.55
N SER A 89 -35.11 10.40 -10.60
CA SER A 89 -33.67 10.22 -10.51
C SER A 89 -32.96 11.55 -10.79
N PHE A 90 -31.83 11.78 -10.13
CA PHE A 90 -31.09 13.04 -10.17
C PHE A 90 -29.58 12.83 -10.19
N THR A 91 -28.88 13.58 -11.02
CA THR A 91 -27.42 13.51 -11.12
C THR A 91 -26.74 14.27 -9.97
N LEU A 92 -26.06 13.54 -9.07
CA LEU A 92 -25.16 14.08 -8.05
C LEU A 92 -23.80 13.38 -8.22
N PHE A 93 -22.71 14.11 -8.42
CA PHE A 93 -21.37 13.53 -8.69
C PHE A 93 -21.34 12.51 -9.87
N ASN A 94 -22.12 12.74 -10.93
CA ASN A 94 -22.37 11.79 -12.04
C ASN A 94 -23.06 10.47 -11.64
N ILE A 95 -23.48 10.31 -10.39
CA ILE A 95 -24.31 9.20 -9.91
C ILE A 95 -25.78 9.62 -10.01
N GLU A 96 -26.63 8.72 -10.50
CA GLU A 96 -28.08 8.90 -10.47
C GLU A 96 -28.65 8.47 -9.10
N MET A 97 -29.31 9.40 -8.39
CA MET A 97 -29.87 9.20 -7.07
C MET A 97 -31.38 9.45 -7.03
N THR A 98 -32.11 8.61 -6.31
CA THR A 98 -33.54 8.77 -6.05
C THR A 98 -33.82 9.66 -4.83
N VAL A 99 -35.08 10.08 -4.69
CA VAL A 99 -35.60 10.76 -3.49
C VAL A 99 -35.32 9.95 -2.20
N SER A 100 -35.38 8.62 -2.27
CA SER A 100 -35.13 7.75 -1.10
C SER A 100 -33.66 7.77 -0.66
N GLU A 101 -32.72 7.97 -1.58
CA GLU A 101 -31.29 8.10 -1.28
C GLU A 101 -30.96 9.49 -0.75
N ILE A 102 -31.66 10.54 -1.20
CA ILE A 102 -31.60 11.88 -0.59
C ILE A 102 -32.09 11.85 0.86
N GLU A 103 -33.19 11.14 1.16
CA GLU A 103 -33.66 10.96 2.54
C GLU A 103 -32.73 10.06 3.38
N THR A 104 -32.02 9.13 2.74
CA THR A 104 -31.00 8.30 3.41
C THR A 104 -29.76 9.12 3.75
N LEU A 105 -29.29 9.98 2.84
CA LEU A 105 -28.24 10.97 3.10
C LEU A 105 -28.61 11.88 4.27
N GLN A 106 -29.83 12.40 4.34
CA GLN A 106 -30.26 13.21 5.49
C GLN A 106 -30.11 12.45 6.81
N ARG A 107 -30.54 11.19 6.88
CA ARG A 107 -30.40 10.33 8.08
C ARG A 107 -28.95 10.00 8.44
N ILE A 108 -28.03 9.98 7.46
CA ILE A 108 -26.59 9.80 7.70
C ILE A 108 -25.96 11.09 8.22
N ILE A 109 -26.40 12.25 7.72
CA ILE A 109 -25.76 13.56 7.94
C ILE A 109 -26.18 14.19 9.28
N SER A 110 -27.46 14.15 9.65
CA SER A 110 -27.95 14.79 10.89
C SER A 110 -27.25 14.31 12.18
N PRO A 111 -26.95 13.01 12.38
CA PRO A 111 -26.20 12.55 13.56
C PRO A 111 -24.78 13.15 13.67
N TYR A 112 -24.11 13.45 12.55
CA TYR A 112 -22.83 14.15 12.58
C TYR A 112 -23.01 15.65 12.87
N ALA A 113 -24.04 16.29 12.32
CA ALA A 113 -24.36 17.68 12.64
C ALA A 113 -24.64 17.86 14.16
N GLU A 114 -25.37 16.92 14.76
CA GLU A 114 -25.60 16.86 16.20
C GLU A 114 -24.32 16.57 16.99
N PHE A 115 -23.50 15.60 16.56
CA PHE A 115 -22.21 15.28 17.18
C PHE A 115 -21.27 16.49 17.23
N TYR A 116 -21.04 17.17 16.10
CA TYR A 116 -20.17 18.35 16.06
C TYR A 116 -20.75 19.53 16.86
N SER A 117 -22.07 19.70 16.88
CA SER A 117 -22.73 20.71 17.71
C SER A 117 -22.58 20.43 19.22
N ASN A 118 -22.69 19.17 19.63
CA ASN A 118 -22.50 18.76 21.03
C ASN A 118 -21.02 18.81 21.44
N MET A 119 -20.09 18.47 20.53
CA MET A 119 -18.66 18.66 20.76
C MET A 119 -18.32 20.15 20.92
N ALA A 120 -18.93 21.04 20.14
CA ALA A 120 -18.79 22.49 20.33
C ALA A 120 -19.34 22.98 21.67
N ARG A 121 -20.47 22.45 22.16
CA ARG A 121 -20.99 22.77 23.50
C ARG A 121 -20.08 22.32 24.64
N VAL A 122 -19.30 21.25 24.44
CA VAL A 122 -18.36 20.71 25.45
C VAL A 122 -17.01 21.44 25.43
N LEU A 123 -16.48 21.76 24.24
CA LEU A 123 -15.19 22.43 24.09
C LEU A 123 -15.28 23.95 24.20
N HIS A 124 -16.39 24.53 23.74
CA HIS A 124 -16.62 25.97 23.60
C HIS A 124 -18.03 26.39 24.07
N PRO A 125 -18.36 26.16 25.36
CA PRO A 125 -19.66 26.56 25.92
C PRO A 125 -19.95 28.07 25.78
N GLU A 126 -18.92 28.91 25.71
CA GLU A 126 -19.01 30.37 25.51
C GLU A 126 -19.71 30.79 24.20
N LEU A 127 -19.87 29.87 23.23
CA LEU A 127 -20.58 30.13 21.98
C LEU A 127 -22.11 30.03 22.09
N PHE A 128 -22.65 29.61 23.25
CA PHE A 128 -24.07 29.31 23.43
C PHE A 128 -24.68 30.07 24.62
N SER A 129 -25.83 30.72 24.42
CA SER A 129 -26.56 31.42 25.50
C SER A 129 -27.74 30.60 26.02
N ASP A 130 -27.95 30.58 27.34
CA ASP A 130 -28.90 29.66 28.03
C ASP A 130 -30.37 29.70 27.55
N ASP A 131 -30.86 30.83 27.02
CA ASP A 131 -32.30 31.02 26.71
C ASP A 131 -32.71 30.73 25.26
N THR A 132 -31.78 30.46 24.33
CA THR A 132 -32.14 30.11 22.93
C THR A 132 -31.19 29.08 22.33
N ASN A 133 -31.72 28.19 21.48
CA ASN A 133 -31.00 27.05 20.91
C ASN A 133 -30.11 27.45 19.71
N THR A 134 -29.34 28.53 19.89
CA THR A 134 -28.72 29.34 18.84
C THR A 134 -27.39 29.90 19.30
N CYS A 135 -26.33 29.70 18.50
CA CYS A 135 -25.02 30.32 18.72
C CYS A 135 -25.11 31.85 18.54
N LEU A 136 -24.48 32.60 19.44
CA LEU A 136 -24.41 34.07 19.40
C LEU A 136 -22.98 34.54 19.63
N ILE A 137 -22.50 35.38 18.70
CA ILE A 137 -21.33 36.23 18.89
C ILE A 137 -21.84 37.67 18.91
N GLN A 138 -21.43 38.45 19.90
CA GLN A 138 -21.89 39.83 20.10
C GLN A 138 -20.69 40.79 19.98
N GLU A 139 -20.77 41.75 19.06
CA GLU A 139 -19.73 42.77 18.87
C GLU A 139 -19.72 43.76 20.04
N ASP A 140 -18.55 44.02 20.62
CA ASP A 140 -18.35 45.14 21.56
C ASP A 140 -17.66 46.32 20.84
N ALA A 141 -18.42 47.39 20.62
CA ALA A 141 -18.13 48.35 19.56
C ALA A 141 -17.26 49.52 20.03
N ASN A 142 -15.93 49.33 20.13
CA ASN A 142 -14.98 50.44 20.30
C ASN A 142 -13.52 50.15 19.86
N ASN A 143 -13.32 49.72 18.60
CA ASN A 143 -12.18 50.10 17.74
C ASN A 143 -12.36 49.45 16.35
N GLY A 144 -12.30 50.22 15.26
CA GLY A 144 -12.81 49.78 13.96
C GLY A 144 -11.77 49.26 12.96
N ILE A 145 -12.12 48.16 12.26
CA ILE A 145 -11.62 47.71 10.95
C ILE A 145 -12.72 46.80 10.32
N SER A 146 -12.64 46.54 9.00
CA SER A 146 -13.56 45.82 8.09
C SER A 146 -14.53 44.73 8.63
N PRO A 147 -15.69 44.51 7.95
CA PRO A 147 -16.78 43.68 8.47
C PRO A 147 -16.64 42.17 8.19
N GLU A 148 -16.65 41.35 9.25
CA GLU A 148 -16.70 39.88 9.14
C GLU A 148 -17.91 39.25 9.86
N VAL A 149 -18.56 38.33 9.14
CA VAL A 149 -19.48 37.25 9.56
C VAL A 149 -20.29 37.41 10.88
N ALA A 150 -21.46 38.04 10.80
CA ALA A 150 -22.53 37.84 11.79
C ALA A 150 -23.38 36.59 11.49
N VAL A 151 -23.51 35.66 12.44
CA VAL A 151 -24.32 34.43 12.31
C VAL A 151 -25.64 34.56 13.06
N VAL A 152 -26.68 35.03 12.38
CA VAL A 152 -28.08 34.85 12.85
C VAL A 152 -28.58 33.48 12.36
N VAL A 153 -28.90 32.59 13.30
CA VAL A 153 -29.67 31.36 13.07
C VAL A 153 -31.15 31.65 13.33
N VAL A 154 -32.03 30.99 12.57
CA VAL A 154 -33.48 31.21 12.56
C VAL A 154 -34.17 29.96 13.14
N PRO A 155 -35.15 30.10 14.04
CA PRO A 155 -35.88 28.94 14.59
C PRO A 155 -36.70 28.20 13.51
N SER A 156 -37.02 26.94 13.80
CA SER A 156 -37.82 26.08 12.92
C SER A 156 -39.19 26.69 12.59
N PRO A 157 -39.65 26.66 11.32
CA PRO A 157 -41.00 27.07 10.98
C PRO A 157 -41.99 25.99 11.43
N THR A 158 -42.54 26.12 12.64
CA THR A 158 -43.54 25.15 13.16
C THR A 158 -44.59 25.79 14.07
N GLU A 159 -44.92 27.07 13.84
CA GLU A 159 -46.15 27.69 14.34
C GLU A 159 -46.64 28.82 13.41
N GLU A 160 -47.88 29.27 13.61
CA GLU A 160 -48.59 30.34 12.88
C GLU A 160 -48.78 30.23 11.34
N ILE A 161 -49.75 29.41 10.93
CA ILE A 161 -50.76 29.86 9.95
C ILE A 161 -52.16 29.58 10.48
N GLN A 162 -52.72 30.52 11.26
CA GLN A 162 -54.15 30.88 11.21
C GLN A 162 -54.47 32.09 12.11
N GLN A 163 -54.44 33.30 11.53
CA GLN A 163 -55.61 34.18 11.47
C GLN A 163 -55.36 35.43 10.61
N ASN A 164 -56.20 35.64 9.59
CA ASN A 164 -56.41 36.96 9.01
C ASN A 164 -57.49 37.67 9.84
N ASN A 165 -57.26 38.90 10.30
CA ASN A 165 -58.06 40.07 9.87
C ASN A 165 -57.73 41.40 10.58
N GLN A 166 -57.88 42.48 9.81
CA GLN A 166 -58.26 43.85 10.21
C GLN A 166 -57.31 44.73 11.06
N LEU A 167 -56.71 45.70 10.35
CA LEU A 167 -56.84 47.16 10.54
C LEU A 167 -56.29 47.86 11.82
N GLN A 168 -55.32 48.73 11.52
CA GLN A 168 -55.22 50.14 11.95
C GLN A 168 -54.47 50.58 13.24
N ASN A 169 -53.56 51.53 12.99
CA ASN A 169 -53.12 52.66 13.81
C ASN A 169 -51.99 52.48 14.86
N GLU A 170 -51.17 53.53 14.92
CA GLU A 170 -50.01 53.74 15.80
C GLU A 170 -50.44 54.39 17.15
N PRO A 171 -49.53 54.86 18.03
CA PRO A 171 -48.32 54.22 18.61
C PRO A 171 -48.32 54.29 20.18
N VAL A 172 -47.13 54.20 20.81
CA VAL A 172 -46.68 54.90 22.06
C VAL A 172 -46.46 54.08 23.37
N LYS A 173 -45.17 54.10 23.82
CA LYS A 173 -44.59 54.02 25.20
C LYS A 173 -44.45 52.67 25.99
N LYS A 174 -43.22 52.55 26.54
CA LYS A 174 -42.77 51.85 27.79
C LYS A 174 -43.54 52.35 29.04
N PRO A 175 -43.51 51.72 30.26
CA PRO A 175 -42.34 51.02 30.83
C PRO A 175 -42.50 49.84 31.84
N SER A 176 -41.38 49.16 32.10
CA SER A 176 -40.87 48.53 33.36
C SER A 176 -41.80 48.12 34.52
N LEU A 177 -41.61 46.90 35.07
CA LEU A 177 -40.91 46.65 36.35
C LEU A 177 -40.86 45.16 36.78
N ASN A 178 -39.80 44.83 37.53
CA ASN A 178 -39.43 43.57 38.21
C ASN A 178 -40.19 43.44 39.58
N PRO A 179 -40.04 42.41 40.46
CA PRO A 179 -39.27 41.14 40.37
C PRO A 179 -39.89 39.86 41.06
N LEU A 180 -39.08 38.79 41.16
CA LEU A 180 -39.03 37.74 42.23
C LEU A 180 -40.10 36.61 42.36
N TRP A 181 -39.77 35.47 41.72
CA TRP A 181 -39.57 34.12 42.32
C TRP A 181 -40.70 33.27 42.99
N ASN A 182 -40.66 31.99 42.60
CA ASN A 182 -41.01 30.74 43.33
C ASN A 182 -42.45 30.17 43.42
N VAL A 183 -42.61 29.04 42.70
CA VAL A 183 -43.11 27.71 43.18
C VAL A 183 -44.63 27.37 43.12
N LYS A 184 -44.87 26.20 42.50
CA LYS A 184 -45.99 25.22 42.61
C LYS A 184 -47.28 25.36 41.76
N ALA A 185 -47.96 24.21 41.69
CA ALA A 185 -49.33 23.91 41.24
C ALA A 185 -49.59 23.86 39.71
N ARG A 186 -49.45 22.65 39.16
CA ARG A 186 -49.99 22.21 37.85
C ARG A 186 -51.53 22.15 37.84
N GLN A 187 -52.07 22.17 36.60
CA GLN A 187 -53.31 21.50 36.14
C GLN A 187 -54.69 22.02 36.57
N THR A 188 -55.44 22.52 35.58
CA THR A 188 -56.79 22.06 35.20
C THR A 188 -57.10 22.56 33.77
N ALA A 189 -57.99 21.98 32.97
CA ALA A 189 -58.83 20.80 33.13
C ALA A 189 -59.06 20.06 31.79
N VAL A 190 -59.65 18.86 31.85
CA VAL A 190 -60.50 18.30 30.78
C VAL A 190 -61.93 18.19 31.32
N ALA A 191 -62.92 18.44 30.45
CA ALA A 191 -64.36 18.40 30.70
C ALA A 191 -64.93 16.96 30.57
N LEU A 192 -66.08 16.54 31.13
CA LEU A 192 -67.14 17.07 32.03
C LEU A 192 -67.98 15.81 32.45
N VAL A 193 -68.91 15.72 33.42
CA VAL A 193 -69.63 16.63 34.36
C VAL A 193 -70.15 15.79 35.57
N LYS A 194 -70.78 16.40 36.58
CA LYS A 194 -71.61 15.75 37.63
C LYS A 194 -73.02 15.47 37.07
N GLU A 195 -73.94 14.66 37.61
CA GLU A 195 -74.23 14.04 38.92
C GLU A 195 -74.84 12.63 38.63
N ASP A 196 -75.09 11.68 39.55
CA ASP A 196 -75.35 11.80 40.99
C ASP A 196 -75.01 10.50 41.78
N GLY A 197 -74.86 10.61 43.10
CA GLY A 197 -75.35 9.62 44.06
C GLY A 197 -74.64 8.28 44.30
N LYS A 198 -73.58 7.84 43.58
CA LYS A 198 -72.94 6.51 43.83
C LYS A 198 -71.41 6.39 43.85
N GLU A 199 -70.62 7.42 43.53
CA GLU A 199 -69.17 7.23 43.27
C GLU A 199 -68.22 7.28 44.48
N LEU A 200 -68.62 7.88 45.62
CA LEU A 200 -67.68 8.13 46.74
C LEU A 200 -67.09 6.86 47.39
N GLU A 201 -67.81 5.73 47.36
CA GLU A 201 -67.34 4.46 47.93
C GLU A 201 -66.32 3.75 47.02
N PHE A 202 -66.41 3.95 45.70
CA PHE A 202 -65.53 3.31 44.71
C PHE A 202 -64.16 4.01 44.61
N LEU A 203 -64.16 5.35 44.57
CA LEU A 203 -62.94 6.16 44.54
C LEU A 203 -62.02 5.90 45.76
N ARG A 204 -62.62 5.56 46.91
CA ARG A 204 -61.89 5.22 48.15
C ARG A 204 -61.15 3.87 48.08
N ARG A 205 -61.57 2.96 47.20
CA ARG A 205 -60.83 1.71 46.90
C ARG A 205 -59.83 1.90 45.77
N LEU A 206 -60.16 2.72 44.76
CA LEU A 206 -59.28 2.95 43.61
C LEU A 206 -57.99 3.69 44.01
N THR A 207 -58.09 4.71 44.87
CA THR A 207 -56.96 5.50 45.35
C THR A 207 -55.93 4.69 46.14
N MET A 208 -56.37 3.72 46.95
CA MET A 208 -55.47 2.86 47.73
C MET A 208 -54.66 1.91 46.84
N ASN A 209 -55.29 1.31 45.83
CA ASN A 209 -54.59 0.46 44.85
C ASN A 209 -53.68 1.28 43.93
N LEU A 210 -54.09 2.48 43.52
CA LEU A 210 -53.26 3.35 42.68
C LEU A 210 -51.96 3.76 43.39
N PHE A 211 -52.01 4.02 44.70
CA PHE A 211 -50.79 4.32 45.47
C PHE A 211 -49.83 3.13 45.49
N VAL A 212 -50.33 1.90 45.72
CA VAL A 212 -49.50 0.68 45.69
C VAL A 212 -48.91 0.43 44.29
N ILE A 213 -49.70 0.60 43.23
CA ILE A 213 -49.23 0.42 41.84
C ILE A 213 -48.19 1.47 41.46
N VAL A 214 -48.39 2.75 41.84
CA VAL A 214 -47.41 3.81 41.60
C VAL A 214 -46.16 3.62 42.44
N SER A 215 -46.25 3.22 43.71
CA SER A 215 -45.09 2.86 44.53
C SER A 215 -44.32 1.68 43.93
N ALA A 216 -45.00 0.63 43.47
CA ALA A 216 -44.37 -0.51 42.82
C ALA A 216 -43.71 -0.13 41.48
N ALA A 217 -44.37 0.69 40.65
CA ALA A 217 -43.80 1.18 39.40
C ALA A 217 -42.60 2.11 39.62
N VAL A 218 -42.64 2.99 40.63
CA VAL A 218 -41.51 3.84 41.02
C VAL A 218 -40.36 3.00 41.59
N PHE A 219 -40.64 1.98 42.41
CA PHE A 219 -39.61 1.07 42.93
C PHE A 219 -38.98 0.24 41.80
N LEU A 220 -39.80 -0.22 40.84
CA LEU A 220 -39.32 -0.91 39.63
C LEU A 220 -38.44 0.02 38.79
N LEU A 221 -38.90 1.23 38.48
CA LEU A 221 -38.12 2.23 37.72
C LEU A 221 -36.82 2.63 38.43
N ILE A 222 -36.83 2.79 39.76
CA ILE A 222 -35.60 3.00 40.55
C ILE A 222 -34.69 1.78 40.43
N SER A 223 -35.19 0.55 40.62
CA SER A 223 -34.37 -0.66 40.49
C SER A 223 -33.81 -0.87 39.08
N VAL A 224 -34.54 -0.46 38.03
CA VAL A 224 -34.10 -0.51 36.62
C VAL A 224 -33.12 0.62 36.28
N ALA A 225 -33.26 1.81 36.86
CA ALA A 225 -32.34 2.93 36.66
C ALA A 225 -31.03 2.75 37.47
N TYR A 226 -31.10 2.13 38.65
CA TYR A 226 -29.93 1.75 39.45
C TYR A 226 -29.36 0.38 39.10
N LEU A 227 -30.01 -0.43 38.25
CA LEU A 227 -29.45 -1.69 37.76
C LEU A 227 -28.15 -1.47 36.98
N PRO A 228 -28.07 -0.53 36.01
CA PRO A 228 -26.80 -0.13 35.40
C PRO A 228 -25.80 0.37 36.44
N LEU A 229 -26.21 1.23 37.38
CA LEU A 229 -25.30 1.84 38.36
C LEU A 229 -24.70 0.82 39.35
N LEU A 230 -25.50 -0.14 39.79
CA LEU A 230 -25.07 -1.27 40.63
C LEU A 230 -24.24 -2.26 39.83
N ASN A 231 -24.59 -2.52 38.57
CA ASN A 231 -23.80 -3.36 37.67
C ASN A 231 -22.42 -2.72 37.45
N ASP A 232 -22.32 -1.42 37.13
CA ASP A 232 -21.06 -0.71 36.98
C ASP A 232 -20.27 -0.60 38.28
N LEU A 233 -20.92 -0.42 39.44
CA LEU A 233 -20.23 -0.42 40.74
C LEU A 233 -19.73 -1.82 41.14
N TYR A 234 -20.46 -2.88 40.78
CA TYR A 234 -20.10 -4.28 41.03
C TYR A 234 -19.00 -4.74 40.05
N TRP A 235 -19.08 -4.37 38.77
CA TRP A 235 -18.04 -4.62 37.77
C TRP A 235 -16.79 -3.76 37.99
N SER A 236 -16.90 -2.54 38.51
CA SER A 236 -15.71 -1.73 38.88
C SER A 236 -15.03 -2.28 40.13
N THR A 237 -15.78 -2.71 41.15
CA THR A 237 -15.18 -3.38 42.32
C THR A 237 -14.58 -4.74 41.94
N LEU A 238 -15.23 -5.55 41.09
CA LEU A 238 -14.62 -6.75 40.51
C LEU A 238 -13.37 -6.43 39.67
N LYS A 239 -13.38 -5.40 38.82
CA LYS A 239 -12.21 -4.95 38.04
C LYS A 239 -11.07 -4.42 38.92
N SER A 240 -11.35 -3.94 40.13
CA SER A 240 -10.32 -3.58 41.13
C SER A 240 -9.86 -4.75 42.01
N LEU A 241 -10.58 -5.87 42.01
CA LEU A 241 -10.24 -7.10 42.72
C LEU A 241 -9.52 -8.11 41.82
N THR A 242 -9.77 -8.09 40.51
CA THR A 242 -8.80 -8.61 39.54
C THR A 242 -7.57 -7.71 39.57
N PRO A 243 -6.34 -8.22 39.82
CA PRO A 243 -5.15 -7.45 39.49
C PRO A 243 -5.18 -7.12 37.99
N PRO A 244 -4.58 -6.00 37.54
CA PRO A 244 -4.48 -5.71 36.11
C PRO A 244 -3.81 -6.91 35.44
N ALA A 245 -4.53 -7.56 34.52
CA ALA A 245 -4.05 -8.78 33.89
C ALA A 245 -2.69 -8.49 33.25
N GLY A 246 -1.66 -9.19 33.71
CA GLY A 246 -0.30 -9.03 33.19
C GLY A 246 -0.33 -9.19 31.68
N ILE A 247 0.43 -8.36 30.96
CA ILE A 247 0.55 -8.54 29.52
C ILE A 247 1.23 -9.88 29.31
N VAL A 248 0.47 -10.90 28.89
CA VAL A 248 1.00 -12.20 28.50
C VAL A 248 1.48 -12.18 27.06
N ALA A 249 2.44 -13.04 26.72
CA ALA A 249 2.84 -13.32 25.35
C ALA A 249 1.93 -14.39 24.74
N ASP A 250 1.70 -14.32 23.43
CA ASP A 250 1.10 -15.42 22.68
C ASP A 250 2.16 -16.50 22.40
N LEU A 251 3.39 -16.05 22.15
CA LEU A 251 4.57 -16.89 21.93
C LEU A 251 5.78 -16.32 22.70
N LEU A 252 6.46 -17.17 23.46
CA LEU A 252 7.77 -16.91 24.06
C LEU A 252 8.81 -17.84 23.43
N VAL A 253 9.79 -17.26 22.74
CA VAL A 253 10.94 -17.97 22.17
C VAL A 253 12.11 -17.83 23.15
N THR A 254 12.82 -18.92 23.45
CA THR A 254 13.82 -18.98 24.53
C THR A 254 15.05 -19.79 24.18
N ASN A 255 16.14 -19.61 24.95
CA ASN A 255 17.33 -20.48 24.94
C ASN A 255 17.98 -20.62 23.55
N GLY A 256 18.20 -19.50 22.85
CA GLY A 256 18.94 -19.48 21.58
C GLY A 256 19.96 -18.36 21.50
N THR A 257 20.53 -18.18 20.31
CA THR A 257 21.34 -16.98 19.97
C THR A 257 20.55 -16.14 18.97
N ILE A 258 19.80 -15.17 19.48
CA ILE A 258 18.94 -14.30 18.66
C ILE A 258 19.74 -13.08 18.23
N PHE A 259 20.20 -13.04 16.97
CA PHE A 259 20.68 -11.81 16.35
C PHE A 259 19.48 -10.92 16.03
N THR A 260 19.52 -9.67 16.50
CA THR A 260 18.36 -8.77 16.38
C THR A 260 18.41 -7.86 15.15
N SER A 261 19.59 -7.64 14.57
CA SER A 261 19.87 -6.52 13.66
C SER A 261 19.52 -5.13 14.23
N ASP A 262 19.48 -5.00 15.56
CA ASP A 262 19.33 -3.73 16.30
C ASP A 262 20.67 -3.38 16.97
N SER A 263 21.27 -2.24 16.62
CA SER A 263 22.58 -1.85 17.15
C SER A 263 22.57 -1.51 18.65
N SER A 264 21.39 -1.29 19.26
CA SER A 264 21.26 -1.06 20.71
C SER A 264 21.25 -2.35 21.54
N LEU A 265 20.88 -3.48 20.93
CA LEU A 265 20.90 -4.81 21.53
C LEU A 265 21.17 -5.88 20.45
N PRO A 266 22.40 -6.04 19.94
CA PRO A 266 22.68 -6.89 18.77
C PRO A 266 22.35 -8.37 18.96
N PHE A 267 22.39 -8.86 20.20
CA PHE A 267 22.09 -10.25 20.56
C PHE A 267 21.21 -10.36 21.81
N ALA A 268 20.40 -11.41 21.85
CA ALA A 268 19.54 -11.79 22.98
C ALA A 268 19.41 -13.32 23.09
N ASP A 269 18.95 -13.85 24.24
CA ASP A 269 18.70 -15.29 24.44
C ASP A 269 17.22 -15.69 24.25
N SER A 270 16.30 -14.72 24.39
CA SER A 270 14.86 -14.93 24.37
C SER A 270 14.08 -13.72 23.81
N MET A 271 12.87 -13.94 23.29
CA MET A 271 11.92 -12.89 22.91
C MET A 271 10.46 -13.29 23.17
N ALA A 272 9.67 -12.33 23.64
CA ALA A 272 8.22 -12.43 23.83
C ALA A 272 7.49 -11.72 22.69
N ILE A 273 6.43 -12.36 22.17
CA ILE A 273 5.65 -11.92 21.02
C ILE A 273 4.17 -11.87 21.41
N ARG A 274 3.46 -10.82 21.01
CA ARG A 274 2.01 -10.66 21.20
C ARG A 274 1.37 -9.93 20.01
N ASN A 275 0.20 -10.36 19.58
CA ASN A 275 -0.52 -9.86 18.40
C ASN A 275 0.40 -9.79 17.15
N GLY A 276 1.22 -10.82 16.96
CA GLY A 276 2.20 -10.91 15.86
C GLY A 276 3.33 -9.88 15.89
N ARG A 277 3.51 -9.14 16.99
CA ARG A 277 4.55 -8.13 17.19
C ARG A 277 5.43 -8.46 18.38
N ILE A 278 6.69 -8.02 18.32
CA ILE A 278 7.67 -8.26 19.37
C ILE A 278 7.30 -7.39 20.57
N LEU A 279 6.89 -8.04 21.66
CA LEU A 279 6.53 -7.36 22.91
C LEU A 279 7.79 -6.93 23.66
N LYS A 280 8.81 -7.82 23.69
CA LYS A 280 10.12 -7.55 24.29
C LYS A 280 11.15 -8.60 23.83
N VAL A 281 12.40 -8.20 23.72
CA VAL A 281 13.58 -9.05 23.45
C VAL A 281 14.60 -8.85 24.57
N GLY A 282 15.41 -9.87 24.88
CA GLY A 282 16.42 -9.80 25.95
C GLY A 282 16.74 -11.17 26.55
N SER A 283 16.85 -11.25 27.87
CA SER A 283 17.09 -12.52 28.57
C SER A 283 15.84 -13.12 29.21
N PHE A 284 15.75 -14.45 29.23
CA PHE A 284 14.63 -15.23 29.78
C PHE A 284 14.20 -14.76 31.17
N ALA A 285 15.17 -14.45 32.04
CA ALA A 285 14.92 -13.95 33.40
C ALA A 285 14.08 -12.66 33.43
N THR A 286 14.16 -11.83 32.38
CA THR A 286 13.39 -10.58 32.20
C THR A 286 12.12 -10.74 31.37
N LEU A 287 11.85 -11.96 30.87
CA LEU A 287 10.79 -12.31 29.92
C LEU A 287 9.80 -13.36 30.46
N LYS A 288 10.20 -14.18 31.45
CA LYS A 288 9.31 -15.14 32.13
C LYS A 288 8.07 -14.51 32.79
N ALA A 289 8.06 -13.19 33.00
CA ALA A 289 6.90 -12.44 33.51
C ALA A 289 5.79 -12.22 32.47
N PHE A 290 6.03 -12.53 31.19
CA PHE A 290 5.03 -12.53 30.12
C PHE A 290 4.44 -13.93 29.89
N ILE A 291 4.82 -14.96 30.66
CA ILE A 291 4.21 -16.30 30.57
C ILE A 291 2.87 -16.28 31.32
N GLY A 292 1.82 -16.81 30.70
CA GLY A 292 0.54 -17.05 31.35
C GLY A 292 -0.37 -17.98 30.53
N ASP A 293 -1.66 -17.98 30.86
CA ASP A 293 -2.64 -18.87 30.22
C ASP A 293 -2.69 -18.67 28.70
N GLY A 294 -2.31 -19.72 27.95
CA GLY A 294 -2.29 -19.72 26.48
C GLY A 294 -0.96 -19.31 25.84
N THR A 295 0.06 -18.88 26.59
CA THR A 295 1.41 -18.63 26.05
C THR A 295 2.01 -19.92 25.51
N MET A 296 2.35 -19.95 24.22
CA MET A 296 3.19 -21.02 23.65
C MET A 296 4.66 -20.75 23.97
N GLU A 297 5.41 -21.78 24.35
CA GLU A 297 6.86 -21.69 24.59
C GLU A 297 7.64 -22.49 23.53
N VAL A 298 8.61 -21.86 22.89
CA VAL A 298 9.55 -22.47 21.93
C VAL A 298 10.96 -22.40 22.52
N ASN A 299 11.49 -23.55 22.91
CA ASN A 299 12.89 -23.72 23.29
C ASN A 299 13.72 -23.91 22.02
N LEU A 300 14.69 -23.03 21.78
CA LEU A 300 15.56 -23.06 20.61
C LEU A 300 16.73 -24.05 20.76
N GLU A 301 16.95 -24.68 21.92
CA GLU A 301 18.04 -25.64 22.16
C GLU A 301 19.44 -25.13 21.73
N GLY A 302 19.69 -23.83 21.87
CA GLY A 302 20.92 -23.15 21.47
C GLY A 302 21.01 -22.77 19.98
N LYS A 303 19.96 -22.98 19.18
CA LYS A 303 19.91 -22.59 17.76
C LYS A 303 20.05 -21.06 17.58
N ILE A 304 20.58 -20.67 16.42
CA ILE A 304 20.63 -19.27 16.00
C ILE A 304 19.27 -18.83 15.46
N VAL A 305 18.86 -17.61 15.78
CA VAL A 305 17.76 -16.90 15.14
C VAL A 305 18.25 -15.59 14.53
N VAL A 306 17.73 -15.25 13.36
CA VAL A 306 17.93 -13.96 12.67
C VAL A 306 16.56 -13.31 12.37
N PRO A 307 16.49 -12.00 12.08
CA PRO A 307 15.26 -11.39 11.59
C PRO A 307 14.78 -12.06 10.30
N GLY A 308 13.49 -11.96 10.00
CA GLY A 308 12.92 -12.42 8.74
C GLY A 308 13.68 -11.82 7.57
N LEU A 309 14.15 -12.68 6.66
CA LEU A 309 15.02 -12.25 5.57
C LEU A 309 14.18 -11.52 4.51
N ILE A 310 14.74 -10.44 3.96
CA ILE A 310 14.02 -9.51 3.10
C ILE A 310 14.75 -9.40 1.76
N ASP A 311 14.14 -9.95 0.72
CA ASP A 311 14.70 -9.84 -0.63
C ASP A 311 14.41 -8.45 -1.20
N SER A 312 15.45 -7.65 -1.46
CA SER A 312 15.30 -6.24 -1.86
C SER A 312 14.81 -6.03 -3.29
N HIS A 313 14.78 -7.08 -4.12
CA HIS A 313 14.43 -7.01 -5.55
C HIS A 313 14.00 -8.40 -6.03
N VAL A 314 12.73 -8.58 -6.39
CA VAL A 314 12.24 -9.80 -7.08
C VAL A 314 11.18 -9.46 -8.13
N HIS A 315 10.89 -10.44 -8.98
CA HIS A 315 9.71 -10.48 -9.84
C HIS A 315 8.82 -11.65 -9.41
N LEU A 316 8.14 -11.52 -8.26
CA LEU A 316 7.59 -12.64 -7.48
C LEU A 316 6.58 -13.50 -8.26
N ILE A 317 5.65 -12.86 -8.96
CA ILE A 317 4.65 -13.55 -9.79
C ILE A 317 5.33 -14.22 -11.00
N SER A 318 6.36 -13.60 -11.59
CA SER A 318 7.14 -14.19 -12.70
C SER A 318 7.84 -15.47 -12.29
N GLY A 319 8.53 -15.47 -11.14
CA GLY A 319 9.18 -16.67 -10.62
C GLY A 319 8.17 -17.78 -10.31
N GLY A 320 7.06 -17.44 -9.65
CA GLY A 320 5.96 -18.38 -9.40
C GLY A 320 5.38 -18.98 -10.67
N LEU A 321 5.23 -18.20 -11.75
CA LEU A 321 4.79 -18.69 -13.05
C LEU A 321 5.83 -19.58 -13.72
N GLN A 322 7.11 -19.21 -13.67
CA GLN A 322 8.21 -20.01 -14.25
C GLN A 322 8.28 -21.43 -13.64
N MET A 323 7.92 -21.59 -12.36
CA MET A 323 7.82 -22.90 -11.69
C MET A 323 6.76 -23.85 -12.28
N ALA A 324 5.91 -23.42 -13.23
CA ALA A 324 4.96 -24.27 -13.99
C ALA A 324 5.28 -24.34 -15.49
N GLN A 325 6.43 -23.82 -15.91
CA GLN A 325 6.84 -23.66 -17.31
C GLN A 325 8.09 -24.51 -17.63
N VAL A 326 8.62 -24.41 -18.85
CA VAL A 326 9.88 -25.08 -19.22
C VAL A 326 11.05 -24.37 -18.52
N GLY A 327 11.42 -24.88 -17.34
CA GLY A 327 12.56 -24.40 -16.57
C GLY A 327 13.88 -24.89 -17.16
N LEU A 328 14.66 -23.97 -17.72
CA LEU A 328 15.92 -24.23 -18.42
C LEU A 328 17.16 -23.77 -17.62
N ARG A 329 16.97 -23.47 -16.32
CA ARG A 329 18.03 -23.05 -15.41
C ARG A 329 19.09 -24.15 -15.24
N GLY A 330 20.35 -23.81 -15.49
CA GLY A 330 21.48 -24.73 -15.32
C GLY A 330 21.64 -25.77 -16.43
N VAL A 331 20.78 -25.76 -17.46
CA VAL A 331 20.97 -26.56 -18.68
C VAL A 331 22.30 -26.17 -19.32
N SER A 332 23.14 -27.16 -19.58
CA SER A 332 24.54 -26.95 -20.03
C SER A 332 24.85 -27.64 -21.36
N GLN A 333 23.82 -28.17 -22.05
CA GLN A 333 23.95 -28.81 -23.35
C GLN A 333 22.77 -28.49 -24.26
N LYS A 334 23.06 -28.25 -25.53
CA LYS A 334 22.09 -27.99 -26.61
C LYS A 334 21.05 -29.10 -26.76
N ASP A 335 21.48 -30.36 -26.72
CA ASP A 335 20.58 -31.52 -26.84
C ASP A 335 19.63 -31.64 -25.64
N GLU A 336 20.07 -31.23 -24.44
CA GLU A 336 19.24 -31.17 -23.24
C GLU A 336 18.19 -30.05 -23.33
N PHE A 337 18.59 -28.85 -23.77
CA PHE A 337 17.68 -27.74 -24.05
C PHE A 337 16.58 -28.16 -25.04
N CYS A 338 16.96 -28.70 -26.20
CA CYS A 338 16.02 -29.14 -27.24
C CYS A 338 15.11 -30.28 -26.76
N LYS A 339 15.64 -31.21 -25.94
CA LYS A 339 14.85 -32.26 -25.31
C LYS A 339 13.80 -31.69 -24.34
N MET A 340 14.16 -30.76 -23.45
CA MET A 340 13.21 -30.20 -22.48
C MET A 340 12.07 -29.43 -23.18
N VAL A 341 12.36 -28.73 -24.27
CA VAL A 341 11.33 -28.11 -25.12
C VAL A 341 10.45 -29.18 -25.80
N LYS A 342 11.05 -30.28 -26.29
CA LYS A 342 10.32 -31.40 -26.90
C LYS A 342 9.37 -32.10 -25.92
N ASP A 343 9.85 -32.41 -24.72
CA ASP A 343 9.07 -33.06 -23.67
C ASP A 343 7.89 -32.15 -23.25
N ALA A 344 8.05 -30.83 -23.29
CA ALA A 344 6.97 -29.87 -23.08
C ALA A 344 5.95 -29.82 -24.24
N VAL A 345 6.41 -29.75 -25.50
CA VAL A 345 5.53 -29.78 -26.69
C VAL A 345 4.68 -31.05 -26.73
N GLN A 346 5.25 -32.22 -26.40
CA GLN A 346 4.54 -33.50 -26.42
C GLN A 346 3.39 -33.59 -25.41
N ASN A 347 3.42 -32.78 -24.34
CA ASN A 347 2.35 -32.71 -23.34
C ASN A 347 1.38 -31.52 -23.58
N ALA A 348 1.69 -30.65 -24.55
CA ALA A 348 0.89 -29.48 -24.88
C ALA A 348 -0.27 -29.82 -25.84
N LYS A 349 -1.20 -28.87 -26.00
CA LYS A 349 -2.22 -28.94 -27.07
C LYS A 349 -1.68 -28.24 -28.30
N GLU A 350 -2.05 -28.71 -29.50
CA GLU A 350 -1.74 -28.02 -30.75
C GLU A 350 -2.18 -26.54 -30.68
N GLY A 351 -1.34 -25.63 -31.16
CA GLY A 351 -1.58 -24.19 -31.11
C GLY A 351 -1.45 -23.52 -29.74
N SER A 352 -1.22 -24.25 -28.64
CA SER A 352 -0.95 -23.63 -27.33
C SER A 352 0.51 -23.18 -27.21
N TRP A 353 0.74 -22.01 -26.61
CA TRP A 353 2.08 -21.46 -26.38
C TRP A 353 2.89 -22.32 -25.40
N ILE A 354 4.12 -22.65 -25.79
CA ILE A 354 5.12 -23.22 -24.88
C ILE A 354 5.90 -22.06 -24.27
N LEU A 355 5.75 -21.87 -22.96
CA LEU A 355 6.42 -20.82 -22.20
C LEU A 355 7.49 -21.44 -21.30
N GLY A 356 8.54 -20.68 -21.02
CA GLY A 356 9.65 -21.10 -20.18
C GLY A 356 10.79 -20.10 -20.18
N GLY A 357 11.92 -20.51 -19.62
CA GLY A 357 13.10 -19.66 -19.55
C GLY A 357 14.10 -20.06 -18.48
N GLY A 358 14.98 -19.12 -18.13
CA GLY A 358 16.11 -19.37 -17.22
C GLY A 358 17.35 -19.94 -17.93
N TRP A 359 17.36 -19.99 -19.28
CA TRP A 359 18.51 -20.49 -20.03
C TRP A 359 19.66 -19.48 -20.06
N ASN A 360 20.90 -19.96 -20.05
CA ASN A 360 22.10 -19.13 -20.25
C ASN A 360 23.03 -19.85 -21.24
N ASN A 361 23.33 -19.20 -22.37
CA ASN A 361 24.19 -19.74 -23.44
C ASN A 361 25.63 -19.98 -22.98
N ASP A 362 26.11 -19.23 -21.98
CA ASP A 362 27.48 -19.36 -21.48
C ASP A 362 27.73 -20.73 -20.82
N PHE A 363 26.69 -21.37 -20.29
CA PHE A 363 26.78 -22.70 -19.69
C PHE A 363 27.05 -23.82 -20.70
N TRP A 364 26.72 -23.62 -21.99
CA TRP A 364 26.97 -24.57 -23.07
C TRP A 364 28.02 -24.09 -24.09
N GLY A 365 28.88 -23.14 -23.68
CA GLY A 365 30.02 -22.66 -24.48
C GLY A 365 29.76 -21.41 -25.33
N GLY A 366 28.65 -20.70 -25.08
CA GLY A 366 28.38 -19.38 -25.63
C GLY A 366 27.53 -19.33 -26.90
N GLU A 367 27.35 -20.45 -27.62
CA GLU A 367 26.50 -20.50 -28.84
C GLU A 367 25.08 -20.02 -28.53
N LEU A 368 24.67 -18.87 -29.09
CA LEU A 368 23.31 -18.37 -28.92
C LEU A 368 22.30 -19.28 -29.64
N PRO A 369 21.16 -19.61 -28.99
CA PRO A 369 20.15 -20.47 -29.60
C PRO A 369 19.38 -19.75 -30.71
N SER A 370 18.79 -20.49 -31.63
CA SER A 370 17.97 -19.94 -32.71
C SER A 370 16.73 -20.80 -32.96
N ALA A 371 15.74 -20.25 -33.65
CA ALA A 371 14.45 -20.90 -33.93
C ALA A 371 14.63 -22.31 -34.53
N SER A 372 15.63 -22.49 -35.40
CA SER A 372 15.93 -23.78 -36.05
C SER A 372 16.36 -24.89 -35.08
N TRP A 373 16.77 -24.58 -33.85
CA TRP A 373 17.01 -25.59 -32.81
C TRP A 373 15.73 -26.29 -32.36
N ILE A 374 14.57 -25.62 -32.49
CA ILE A 374 13.29 -26.03 -31.92
C ILE A 374 12.13 -26.09 -32.93
N ASP A 375 12.28 -25.56 -34.14
CA ASP A 375 11.23 -25.53 -35.17
C ASP A 375 10.71 -26.93 -35.56
N GLU A 376 11.60 -27.88 -35.84
CA GLU A 376 11.20 -29.28 -36.14
C GLU A 376 10.52 -29.98 -34.95
N ILE A 377 10.79 -29.50 -33.74
CA ILE A 377 10.26 -30.02 -32.48
C ILE A 377 8.90 -29.39 -32.14
N SER A 378 8.61 -28.19 -32.66
CA SER A 378 7.44 -27.37 -32.30
C SER A 378 6.62 -26.85 -33.51
N PRO A 379 6.43 -27.61 -34.61
CA PRO A 379 5.91 -27.11 -35.89
C PRO A 379 4.47 -26.57 -35.84
N HIS A 380 3.73 -26.87 -34.76
CA HIS A 380 2.32 -26.47 -34.56
C HIS A 380 2.11 -25.75 -33.21
N ASN A 381 3.19 -25.42 -32.49
CA ASN A 381 3.15 -24.79 -31.17
C ASN A 381 4.08 -23.57 -31.14
N PRO A 382 3.57 -22.34 -30.95
CA PRO A 382 4.45 -21.19 -30.79
C PRO A 382 5.24 -21.31 -29.48
N VAL A 383 6.54 -21.04 -29.52
CA VAL A 383 7.45 -21.16 -28.37
C VAL A 383 7.99 -19.79 -28.00
N TRP A 384 8.07 -19.50 -26.69
CA TRP A 384 8.67 -18.30 -26.12
C TRP A 384 9.47 -18.65 -24.87
N LEU A 385 10.80 -18.55 -24.95
CA LEU A 385 11.72 -18.95 -23.89
C LEU A 385 12.64 -17.79 -23.51
N VAL A 386 12.45 -17.24 -22.31
CA VAL A 386 13.20 -16.06 -21.84
C VAL A 386 14.57 -16.47 -21.27
N ARG A 387 15.63 -15.74 -21.63
CA ARG A 387 16.99 -15.92 -21.12
C ARG A 387 17.02 -15.64 -19.60
N MET A 388 18.04 -16.16 -18.91
CA MET A 388 18.13 -16.09 -17.44
C MET A 388 18.03 -14.68 -16.86
N ASP A 389 18.55 -13.68 -17.57
CA ASP A 389 18.57 -12.26 -17.23
C ASP A 389 17.27 -11.52 -17.56
N GLY A 390 16.31 -12.12 -18.29
CA GLY A 390 15.05 -11.46 -18.66
C GLY A 390 15.14 -10.49 -19.85
N HIS A 391 16.34 -10.10 -20.28
CA HIS A 391 16.59 -9.09 -21.33
C HIS A 391 16.62 -9.64 -22.77
N MET A 392 16.55 -10.97 -22.94
CA MET A 392 16.52 -11.62 -24.24
C MET A 392 15.53 -12.78 -24.22
N ALA A 393 14.86 -13.06 -25.33
CA ALA A 393 13.98 -14.21 -25.47
C ALA A 393 14.10 -14.90 -26.84
N LEU A 394 13.93 -16.22 -26.84
CA LEU A 394 13.87 -17.06 -28.03
C LEU A 394 12.43 -17.35 -28.42
N ALA A 395 12.05 -16.87 -29.60
CA ALA A 395 10.85 -17.28 -30.34
C ALA A 395 11.20 -18.36 -31.38
N ASN A 396 10.32 -19.35 -31.57
CA ASN A 396 10.40 -20.23 -32.76
C ASN A 396 9.84 -19.53 -34.01
N SER A 397 10.10 -20.06 -35.20
CA SER A 397 9.67 -19.47 -36.48
C SER A 397 8.15 -19.33 -36.58
N LEU A 398 7.39 -20.18 -35.88
CA LEU A 398 5.93 -20.05 -35.79
C LEU A 398 5.51 -18.82 -34.96
N ALA A 399 6.14 -18.57 -33.81
CA ALA A 399 5.90 -17.38 -32.99
C ALA A 399 6.31 -16.08 -33.71
N VAL A 400 7.50 -16.06 -34.35
CA VAL A 400 7.99 -14.95 -35.19
C VAL A 400 6.99 -14.64 -36.32
N LYS A 401 6.47 -15.67 -36.97
CA LYS A 401 5.47 -15.55 -38.06
C LYS A 401 4.09 -15.08 -37.57
N ILE A 402 3.64 -15.52 -36.39
CA ILE A 402 2.40 -15.03 -35.77
C ILE A 402 2.52 -13.54 -35.45
N ALA A 403 3.70 -13.11 -34.98
CA ALA A 403 4.01 -11.72 -34.69
C ALA A 403 4.17 -10.83 -35.94
N GLY A 404 4.34 -11.41 -37.13
CA GLY A 404 4.58 -10.67 -38.38
C GLY A 404 5.98 -10.07 -38.49
N VAL A 405 6.94 -10.54 -37.69
CA VAL A 405 8.34 -10.08 -37.74
C VAL A 405 9.05 -10.70 -38.95
N THR A 406 9.83 -9.89 -39.67
CA THR A 406 10.47 -10.26 -40.95
C THR A 406 11.89 -9.71 -41.07
N SER A 407 12.57 -10.02 -42.18
CA SER A 407 13.79 -9.35 -42.65
C SER A 407 13.63 -7.85 -42.94
N LEU A 408 12.40 -7.32 -43.02
CA LEU A 408 12.11 -5.88 -43.24
C LEU A 408 11.63 -5.14 -41.98
N THR A 409 11.53 -5.83 -40.83
CA THR A 409 11.12 -5.19 -39.56
C THR A 409 12.32 -4.43 -38.97
N GLU A 410 12.18 -3.11 -38.81
CA GLU A 410 13.21 -2.29 -38.14
C GLU A 410 13.30 -2.63 -36.63
N ASP A 411 14.48 -2.44 -36.04
CA ASP A 411 14.68 -2.60 -34.60
C ASP A 411 13.99 -1.45 -33.84
N PRO A 412 13.22 -1.71 -32.78
CA PRO A 412 12.60 -0.65 -32.00
C PRO A 412 13.63 0.07 -31.13
N VAL A 413 13.34 1.33 -30.79
CA VAL A 413 14.14 2.11 -29.82
C VAL A 413 14.24 1.33 -28.51
N GLY A 414 15.47 1.11 -28.04
CA GLY A 414 15.74 0.34 -26.82
C GLY A 414 15.65 -1.19 -26.98
N GLY A 415 15.73 -1.73 -28.21
CA GLY A 415 15.71 -3.17 -28.46
C GLY A 415 16.49 -3.59 -29.70
N THR A 416 16.61 -4.90 -29.93
CA THR A 416 17.29 -5.45 -31.13
C THR A 416 16.71 -6.81 -31.54
N ILE A 417 16.45 -6.98 -32.83
CA ILE A 417 16.08 -8.25 -33.46
C ILE A 417 17.37 -8.90 -33.97
N MET A 418 17.78 -10.03 -33.39
CA MET A 418 19.00 -10.70 -33.84
C MET A 418 18.77 -11.38 -35.20
N ARG A 419 19.64 -11.14 -36.17
CA ARG A 419 19.46 -11.54 -37.58
C ARG A 419 20.56 -12.45 -38.08
N MET A 420 20.18 -13.39 -38.96
CA MET A 420 21.11 -14.18 -39.77
C MET A 420 21.80 -13.27 -40.80
N PRO A 421 22.96 -13.67 -41.37
CA PRO A 421 23.60 -12.94 -42.47
C PRO A 421 22.73 -12.75 -43.74
N SER A 422 21.60 -13.44 -43.84
CA SER A 422 20.57 -13.25 -44.87
C SER A 422 19.55 -12.14 -44.56
N GLY A 423 19.64 -11.50 -43.39
CA GLY A 423 18.68 -10.52 -42.88
C GLY A 423 17.48 -11.11 -42.13
N GLU A 424 17.20 -12.41 -42.28
CA GLU A 424 16.07 -13.07 -41.61
C GLU A 424 16.27 -13.14 -40.07
N PRO A 425 15.20 -12.99 -39.26
CA PRO A 425 15.29 -13.13 -37.81
C PRO A 425 15.79 -14.51 -37.38
N THR A 426 16.69 -14.55 -36.39
CA THR A 426 17.16 -15.79 -35.75
C THR A 426 16.11 -16.42 -34.82
N GLY A 427 15.10 -15.65 -34.42
CA GLY A 427 14.20 -15.96 -33.31
C GLY A 427 14.59 -15.29 -31.98
N LEU A 428 15.82 -14.78 -31.84
CA LEU A 428 16.23 -14.01 -30.67
C LEU A 428 15.84 -12.53 -30.77
N LEU A 429 15.24 -12.03 -29.68
CA LEU A 429 14.76 -10.65 -29.52
C LEU A 429 15.29 -10.12 -28.18
N ILE A 430 15.84 -8.91 -28.20
CA ILE A 430 16.52 -8.25 -27.07
C ILE A 430 15.72 -7.00 -26.66
N ASP A 431 15.54 -6.84 -25.35
CA ASP A 431 14.89 -5.70 -24.68
C ASP A 431 13.58 -5.27 -25.37
N ALA A 432 13.44 -4.04 -25.85
CA ALA A 432 12.18 -3.57 -26.44
C ALA A 432 11.72 -4.35 -27.69
N ALA A 433 12.60 -5.12 -28.34
CA ALA A 433 12.20 -6.00 -29.45
C ALA A 433 11.29 -7.16 -28.99
N MET A 434 11.25 -7.46 -27.69
CA MET A 434 10.33 -8.43 -27.13
C MET A 434 8.85 -8.01 -27.29
N GLU A 435 8.52 -6.71 -27.39
CA GLU A 435 7.14 -6.23 -27.66
C GLU A 435 6.58 -6.66 -29.00
N LEU A 436 7.43 -7.08 -29.94
CA LEU A 436 6.97 -7.59 -31.22
C LEU A 436 6.23 -8.92 -31.06
N VAL A 437 6.58 -9.72 -30.04
CA VAL A 437 6.02 -11.07 -29.81
C VAL A 437 5.19 -11.15 -28.52
N THR A 438 5.56 -10.46 -27.43
CA THR A 438 4.86 -10.58 -26.13
C THR A 438 3.35 -10.27 -26.16
N PRO A 439 2.79 -9.37 -27.01
CA PRO A 439 1.34 -9.17 -27.12
C PRO A 439 0.58 -10.35 -27.73
N TRP A 440 1.27 -11.24 -28.46
CA TRP A 440 0.69 -12.44 -29.06
C TRP A 440 0.70 -13.64 -28.11
N VAL A 441 1.57 -13.60 -27.09
CA VAL A 441 1.57 -14.57 -25.99
C VAL A 441 0.26 -14.43 -25.22
N LYS A 442 -0.52 -15.51 -25.19
CA LYS A 442 -1.83 -15.49 -24.51
C LYS A 442 -1.66 -15.17 -23.01
N GLU A 443 -2.38 -14.16 -22.53
CA GLU A 443 -2.37 -13.79 -21.12
C GLU A 443 -2.75 -14.98 -20.22
N ILE A 444 -1.91 -15.21 -19.21
CA ILE A 444 -2.05 -16.28 -18.22
C ILE A 444 -3.24 -15.97 -17.30
N SER A 445 -4.07 -16.97 -17.01
CA SER A 445 -5.31 -16.80 -16.26
C SER A 445 -5.09 -16.30 -14.84
N VAL A 446 -6.05 -15.52 -14.32
CA VAL A 446 -6.04 -14.97 -12.96
C VAL A 446 -5.77 -16.05 -11.90
N ASP A 447 -6.37 -17.23 -12.01
CA ASP A 447 -6.19 -18.30 -11.02
C ASP A 447 -4.81 -18.95 -11.10
N GLU A 448 -4.18 -19.02 -12.28
CA GLU A 448 -2.78 -19.45 -12.41
C GLU A 448 -1.82 -18.40 -11.83
N ARG A 449 -2.12 -17.10 -11.98
CA ARG A 449 -1.35 -16.02 -11.32
C ARG A 449 -1.49 -16.05 -9.79
N ARG A 450 -2.64 -16.48 -9.26
CA ARG A 450 -2.86 -16.71 -7.82
C ARG A 450 -2.10 -17.92 -7.31
N GLU A 451 -2.09 -19.02 -8.07
CA GLU A 451 -1.32 -20.22 -7.74
C GLU A 451 0.20 -19.97 -7.88
N ALA A 452 0.62 -19.07 -8.78
CA ALA A 452 2.00 -18.59 -8.84
C ALA A 452 2.40 -17.84 -7.57
N LEU A 453 1.59 -16.89 -7.06
CA LEU A 453 1.85 -16.24 -5.77
C LEU A 453 1.97 -17.25 -4.62
N PHE A 454 1.11 -18.27 -4.59
CA PHE A 454 1.14 -19.31 -3.55
C PHE A 454 2.40 -20.18 -3.61
N ARG A 455 2.79 -20.64 -4.80
CA ARG A 455 4.02 -21.41 -5.01
C ARG A 455 5.27 -20.58 -4.71
N ALA A 456 5.32 -19.33 -5.18
CA ALA A 456 6.39 -18.39 -4.90
C ALA A 456 6.55 -18.13 -3.39
N SER A 457 5.45 -17.80 -2.70
CA SER A 457 5.48 -17.51 -1.26
C SER A 457 5.90 -18.73 -0.42
N LYS A 458 5.43 -19.93 -0.79
CA LYS A 458 5.90 -21.18 -0.16
C LYS A 458 7.40 -21.39 -0.35
N TYR A 459 7.90 -21.17 -1.57
CA TYR A 459 9.32 -21.35 -1.87
C TYR A 459 10.20 -20.32 -1.14
N ALA A 460 9.79 -19.04 -1.13
CA ALA A 460 10.42 -17.99 -0.34
C ALA A 460 10.51 -18.35 1.16
N LEU A 461 9.43 -18.90 1.74
CA LEU A 461 9.40 -19.35 3.13
C LEU A 461 10.36 -20.52 3.43
N THR A 462 10.61 -21.45 2.50
CA THR A 462 11.64 -22.50 2.71
C THR A 462 13.07 -21.94 2.70
N ARG A 463 13.24 -20.71 2.23
CA ARG A 463 14.51 -19.97 2.17
C ARG A 463 14.63 -18.90 3.26
N GLY A 464 13.66 -18.81 4.17
CA GLY A 464 13.65 -17.86 5.30
C GLY A 464 13.17 -16.45 4.94
N VAL A 465 12.72 -16.23 3.69
CA VAL A 465 12.24 -14.94 3.23
C VAL A 465 10.82 -14.70 3.76
N THR A 466 10.64 -13.65 4.56
CA THR A 466 9.33 -13.25 5.10
C THR A 466 8.74 -12.05 4.40
N THR A 467 9.58 -11.25 3.73
CA THR A 467 9.20 -10.03 3.01
C THR A 467 9.94 -9.97 1.69
N VAL A 468 9.28 -9.50 0.63
CA VAL A 468 9.93 -9.17 -0.65
C VAL A 468 9.54 -7.77 -1.12
N ILE A 469 10.46 -7.13 -1.84
CA ILE A 469 10.14 -5.96 -2.65
C ILE A 469 9.94 -6.46 -4.09
N ASP A 470 8.68 -6.57 -4.51
CA ASP A 470 8.30 -7.08 -5.83
C ASP A 470 8.20 -5.92 -6.82
N LEU A 471 8.97 -6.00 -7.90
CA LEU A 471 8.94 -5.01 -8.98
C LEU A 471 7.88 -5.36 -10.06
N GLY A 472 7.12 -6.43 -9.81
CA GLY A 472 5.94 -6.84 -10.58
C GLY A 472 6.30 -7.53 -11.89
N ARG A 473 5.31 -7.79 -12.76
CA ARG A 473 5.56 -8.37 -14.09
C ARG A 473 5.91 -7.29 -15.11
N TYR A 474 6.96 -6.52 -14.82
CA TYR A 474 7.43 -5.40 -15.62
C TYR A 474 8.92 -5.55 -15.95
N PHE A 475 9.18 -5.84 -17.22
CA PHE A 475 10.50 -6.02 -17.85
C PHE A 475 10.59 -5.15 -19.10
N PRO A 476 11.79 -4.92 -19.67
CA PRO A 476 11.93 -4.40 -21.02
C PRO A 476 11.10 -5.22 -22.01
N GLY A 477 10.38 -4.53 -22.88
CA GLY A 477 9.49 -5.14 -23.86
C GLY A 477 8.25 -5.85 -23.30
N THR A 478 7.66 -5.32 -22.21
CA THR A 478 6.39 -5.81 -21.64
C THR A 478 5.45 -4.67 -21.25
N THR A 479 4.13 -4.91 -21.35
CA THR A 479 3.11 -3.88 -21.10
C THR A 479 2.92 -3.56 -19.61
N ASP A 480 2.88 -2.26 -19.29
CA ASP A 480 2.70 -1.70 -17.95
C ASP A 480 1.52 -2.31 -17.15
N GLU A 481 0.44 -2.72 -17.83
CA GLU A 481 -0.76 -3.23 -17.16
C GLU A 481 -0.57 -4.59 -16.46
N LEU A 482 0.51 -5.33 -16.71
CA LEU A 482 0.70 -6.64 -16.07
C LEU A 482 0.85 -6.55 -14.55
N SER A 483 1.69 -5.63 -14.05
CA SER A 483 1.83 -5.38 -12.60
C SER A 483 0.55 -4.82 -11.98
N TRP A 484 -0.21 -4.01 -12.73
CA TRP A 484 -1.49 -3.48 -12.28
C TRP A 484 -2.59 -4.54 -12.17
N LYS A 485 -2.64 -5.49 -13.12
CA LYS A 485 -3.52 -6.66 -13.05
C LYS A 485 -3.15 -7.58 -11.89
N ASP A 486 -1.86 -7.79 -11.62
CA ASP A 486 -1.45 -8.61 -10.47
C ASP A 486 -1.80 -7.95 -9.14
N PHE A 487 -1.62 -6.63 -9.02
CA PHE A 487 -2.10 -5.88 -7.86
C PHE A 487 -3.61 -6.09 -7.61
N GLN A 488 -4.44 -5.97 -8.65
CA GLN A 488 -5.90 -6.07 -8.53
C GLN A 488 -6.39 -7.51 -8.35
N ASP A 489 -5.99 -8.43 -9.24
CA ASP A 489 -6.53 -9.79 -9.31
C ASP A 489 -5.89 -10.76 -8.31
N VAL A 490 -4.64 -10.50 -7.91
CA VAL A 490 -3.80 -11.44 -7.15
C VAL A 490 -3.51 -10.91 -5.75
N TYR A 491 -2.85 -9.75 -5.62
CA TYR A 491 -2.42 -9.25 -4.31
C TYR A 491 -3.58 -8.74 -3.44
N LEU A 492 -4.46 -7.86 -3.97
CA LEU A 492 -5.65 -7.43 -3.23
C LEU A 492 -6.61 -8.60 -2.95
N TYR A 493 -6.69 -9.58 -3.85
CA TYR A 493 -7.44 -10.82 -3.61
C TYR A 493 -6.83 -11.64 -2.46
N ALA A 494 -5.51 -11.84 -2.45
CA ALA A 494 -4.82 -12.63 -1.44
C ALA A 494 -4.88 -11.96 -0.06
N ASP A 495 -4.70 -10.64 0.02
CA ASP A 495 -4.81 -9.88 1.28
C ASP A 495 -6.24 -9.95 1.85
N SER A 496 -7.25 -9.57 1.06
CA SER A 496 -8.66 -9.60 1.50
C SER A 496 -9.18 -11.02 1.81
N SER A 497 -8.63 -12.05 1.15
CA SER A 497 -8.93 -13.46 1.42
C SER A 497 -8.11 -14.07 2.56
N LYS A 498 -7.19 -13.32 3.19
CA LYS A 498 -6.23 -13.81 4.21
C LYS A 498 -5.37 -14.99 3.73
N LYS A 499 -4.91 -14.92 2.49
CA LYS A 499 -4.04 -15.89 1.79
C LYS A 499 -2.60 -15.42 1.58
N MET A 500 -2.26 -14.19 1.99
CA MET A 500 -0.86 -13.74 2.03
C MET A 500 -0.06 -14.65 2.99
N MET A 501 1.12 -15.08 2.55
CA MET A 501 2.03 -15.93 3.33
C MET A 501 3.39 -15.27 3.61
N ILE A 502 3.78 -14.32 2.77
CA ILE A 502 4.89 -13.39 2.95
C ILE A 502 4.37 -11.97 2.78
N ARG A 503 5.14 -10.97 3.21
CA ARG A 503 4.83 -9.55 3.01
C ARG A 503 5.38 -9.07 1.67
N THR A 504 4.69 -8.15 1.02
CA THR A 504 5.07 -7.66 -0.31
C THR A 504 5.01 -6.14 -0.35
N CYS A 505 6.12 -5.52 -0.76
CA CYS A 505 6.17 -4.10 -1.11
C CYS A 505 6.22 -3.95 -2.62
N LEU A 506 5.16 -3.39 -3.21
CA LEU A 506 4.98 -3.33 -4.66
C LEU A 506 5.58 -2.07 -5.28
N PHE A 507 6.29 -2.26 -6.40
CA PHE A 507 6.66 -1.18 -7.32
C PHE A 507 5.90 -1.32 -8.64
N PHE A 508 5.66 -0.18 -9.31
CA PHE A 508 4.85 -0.09 -10.52
C PHE A 508 5.63 0.60 -11.66
N PRO A 509 5.27 0.39 -12.95
CA PRO A 509 5.95 1.04 -14.08
C PRO A 509 5.97 2.56 -13.96
N ILE A 510 7.13 3.21 -14.17
CA ILE A 510 7.30 4.66 -13.97
C ILE A 510 6.38 5.51 -14.85
N THR A 511 6.06 5.02 -16.05
CA THR A 511 5.04 5.57 -16.96
C THR A 511 3.67 5.77 -16.30
N THR A 512 3.36 4.95 -15.29
CA THR A 512 2.08 4.95 -14.55
C THR A 512 2.14 5.63 -13.18
N TRP A 513 3.17 6.46 -12.92
CA TRP A 513 3.40 7.13 -11.62
C TRP A 513 2.15 7.84 -11.05
N SER A 514 1.34 8.47 -11.91
CA SER A 514 0.13 9.20 -11.51
C SER A 514 -0.96 8.27 -10.97
N ARG A 515 -1.12 7.07 -11.56
CA ARG A 515 -2.05 6.03 -11.08
C ARG A 515 -1.63 5.48 -9.72
N LEU A 516 -0.33 5.43 -9.43
CA LEU A 516 0.18 5.08 -8.10
C LEU A 516 -0.02 6.22 -7.10
N LEU A 517 0.17 7.48 -7.50
CA LEU A 517 -0.14 8.63 -6.68
C LEU A 517 -1.63 8.64 -6.28
N ASP A 518 -2.55 8.52 -7.23
CA ASP A 518 -4.00 8.49 -6.98
C ASP A 518 -4.38 7.36 -6.00
N LEU A 519 -3.79 6.17 -6.19
CA LEU A 519 -3.99 5.03 -5.29
C LEU A 519 -3.47 5.32 -3.87
N LYS A 520 -2.28 5.90 -3.74
CA LYS A 520 -1.71 6.28 -2.43
C LYS A 520 -2.49 7.41 -1.76
N LEU A 521 -3.03 8.37 -2.51
CA LEU A 521 -3.93 9.40 -1.97
C LEU A 521 -5.26 8.81 -1.49
N GLN A 522 -5.76 7.76 -2.14
CA GLN A 522 -7.00 7.07 -1.74
C GLN A 522 -6.80 6.08 -0.56
N LYS A 523 -5.62 5.45 -0.43
CA LYS A 523 -5.41 4.29 0.47
C LYS A 523 -4.24 4.41 1.45
N GLY A 524 -3.33 5.37 1.27
CA GLY A 524 -2.03 5.40 1.94
C GLY A 524 -1.00 4.44 1.34
N SER A 525 0.24 4.51 1.82
CA SER A 525 1.34 3.61 1.39
C SER A 525 1.29 2.22 2.05
N VAL A 526 0.50 2.04 3.10
CA VAL A 526 0.32 0.77 3.82
C VAL A 526 -1.13 0.33 3.62
N LEU A 527 -1.36 -0.79 2.93
CA LEU A 527 -2.71 -1.31 2.68
C LEU A 527 -3.13 -2.29 3.78
N SER A 528 -2.17 -3.09 4.27
CA SER A 528 -2.31 -3.98 5.41
C SER A 528 -0.94 -4.23 6.05
N GLU A 529 -0.85 -5.10 7.07
CA GLU A 529 0.44 -5.58 7.58
C GLU A 529 1.16 -6.54 6.60
N TRP A 530 0.52 -6.91 5.49
CA TRP A 530 1.05 -7.82 4.46
C TRP A 530 1.38 -7.13 3.14
N LEU A 531 0.71 -6.01 2.83
CA LEU A 531 0.79 -5.37 1.51
C LEU A 531 1.08 -3.87 1.59
N TYR A 532 2.17 -3.47 0.94
CA TYR A 532 2.71 -2.12 0.94
C TYR A 532 2.84 -1.58 -0.50
N LEU A 533 2.62 -0.28 -0.68
CA LEU A 533 2.86 0.42 -1.95
C LEU A 533 4.19 1.18 -1.83
N GLY A 534 5.25 0.64 -2.43
CA GLY A 534 6.60 1.19 -2.40
C GLY A 534 6.74 2.41 -3.30
N GLY A 535 7.07 2.18 -4.57
CA GLY A 535 7.42 3.24 -5.52
C GLY A 535 7.20 2.86 -6.98
N VAL A 536 8.02 3.43 -7.86
CA VAL A 536 8.00 3.19 -9.30
C VAL A 536 9.33 2.61 -9.80
N LYS A 537 9.26 1.63 -10.71
CA LYS A 537 10.40 0.98 -11.40
C LYS A 537 10.53 1.52 -12.83
N ALA A 538 11.77 1.75 -13.27
CA ALA A 538 12.13 1.98 -14.67
C ALA A 538 13.44 1.25 -15.04
N PHE A 539 13.82 1.36 -16.31
CA PHE A 539 15.08 0.85 -16.86
C PHE A 539 15.76 1.98 -17.65
N ILE A 540 17.08 2.14 -17.54
CA ILE A 540 17.86 2.96 -18.50
C ILE A 540 18.57 2.08 -19.53
N ASP A 541 19.04 0.90 -19.13
CA ASP A 541 19.76 -0.04 -19.98
C ASP A 541 19.29 -1.49 -19.82
N GLY A 542 19.89 -2.38 -20.61
CA GLY A 542 19.65 -3.81 -20.58
C GLY A 542 20.61 -4.55 -19.64
N SER A 543 21.22 -5.65 -20.09
CA SER A 543 22.12 -6.48 -19.25
C SER A 543 23.47 -6.79 -19.89
N LEU A 544 24.46 -7.17 -19.05
CA LEU A 544 25.76 -7.63 -19.51
C LEU A 544 25.62 -8.89 -20.38
N GLY A 545 24.84 -9.87 -19.92
CA GLY A 545 24.69 -11.17 -20.56
C GLY A 545 24.05 -11.09 -21.95
N SER A 546 23.07 -10.20 -22.14
CA SER A 546 22.42 -9.96 -23.44
C SER A 546 23.13 -8.88 -24.30
N ASN A 547 24.31 -8.41 -23.88
CA ASN A 547 25.09 -7.34 -24.53
C ASN A 547 24.30 -6.01 -24.71
N SER A 548 23.38 -5.71 -23.79
CA SER A 548 22.50 -4.53 -23.85
C SER A 548 22.63 -3.57 -22.66
N ALA A 549 23.42 -3.90 -21.64
CA ALA A 549 23.82 -2.94 -20.60
C ALA A 549 24.73 -1.85 -21.19
N LEU A 550 24.56 -0.61 -20.74
CA LEU A 550 25.06 0.59 -21.41
C LEU A 550 26.38 1.08 -20.82
N PHE A 551 27.45 0.99 -21.62
CA PHE A 551 28.82 1.29 -21.20
C PHE A 551 29.42 2.54 -21.87
N TYR A 552 30.47 3.10 -21.27
CA TYR A 552 31.31 4.14 -21.90
C TYR A 552 32.22 3.59 -23.00
N GLU A 553 32.74 2.36 -22.84
CA GLU A 553 33.60 1.67 -23.79
C GLU A 553 32.90 0.41 -24.37
N GLU A 554 33.18 0.10 -25.64
CA GLU A 554 32.53 -0.99 -26.39
C GLU A 554 32.70 -2.39 -25.76
N TYR A 555 31.79 -3.31 -26.10
CA TYR A 555 31.94 -4.73 -25.78
C TYR A 555 33.03 -5.38 -26.63
N ILE A 556 33.99 -6.06 -25.99
CA ILE A 556 35.13 -6.72 -26.66
C ILE A 556 34.67 -7.91 -27.51
N ASP A 557 33.63 -8.64 -27.09
CA ASP A 557 33.05 -9.74 -27.87
C ASP A 557 32.13 -9.26 -29.01
N THR A 558 31.74 -7.98 -29.00
CA THR A 558 30.78 -7.39 -29.95
C THR A 558 31.21 -5.96 -30.33
N PRO A 559 32.26 -5.77 -31.16
CA PRO A 559 32.78 -4.44 -31.47
C PRO A 559 31.75 -3.48 -32.09
N ASN A 560 31.86 -2.21 -31.75
CA ASN A 560 30.90 -1.11 -31.99
C ASN A 560 29.58 -1.21 -31.21
N ASN A 561 29.35 -2.24 -30.40
CA ASN A 561 28.23 -2.26 -29.46
C ASN A 561 28.65 -1.61 -28.13
N TYR A 562 27.82 -0.70 -27.62
CA TYR A 562 27.98 -0.01 -26.33
C TYR A 562 26.83 -0.30 -25.36
N GLY A 563 25.89 -1.18 -25.72
CA GLY A 563 24.63 -1.40 -25.03
C GLY A 563 23.47 -0.59 -25.61
N LEU A 564 22.31 -0.68 -24.96
CA LEU A 564 21.05 -0.05 -25.39
C LEU A 564 20.58 0.97 -24.36
N GLU A 565 20.09 2.13 -24.82
CA GLU A 565 19.25 3.03 -24.03
C GLU A 565 17.81 2.51 -24.10
N VAL A 566 17.45 1.62 -23.18
CA VAL A 566 16.17 0.87 -23.14
C VAL A 566 14.99 1.80 -22.92
N MET A 567 15.19 2.89 -22.18
CA MET A 567 14.26 4.01 -22.12
C MET A 567 14.97 5.29 -22.53
N ASP A 568 14.28 6.07 -23.39
CA ASP A 568 14.65 7.44 -23.75
C ASP A 568 15.02 8.28 -22.50
N PRO A 569 16.27 8.79 -22.39
CA PRO A 569 16.74 9.45 -21.17
C PRO A 569 15.98 10.74 -20.82
N GLU A 570 15.47 11.49 -21.81
CA GLU A 570 14.66 12.68 -21.54
C GLU A 570 13.30 12.29 -20.98
N LYS A 571 12.64 11.27 -21.53
CA LYS A 571 11.38 10.74 -20.98
C LYS A 571 11.58 10.20 -19.56
N LEU A 572 12.64 9.43 -19.32
CA LEU A 572 12.96 8.88 -18.00
C LEU A 572 13.22 9.99 -16.97
N SER A 573 13.96 11.04 -17.34
CA SER A 573 14.18 12.23 -16.51
C SER A 573 12.86 12.95 -16.17
N ASN A 574 12.00 13.18 -17.17
CA ASN A 574 10.69 13.80 -16.97
C ASN A 574 9.78 12.97 -16.04
N PHE A 575 9.73 11.64 -16.21
CA PHE A 575 8.96 10.76 -15.33
C PHE A 575 9.53 10.72 -13.90
N THR A 576 10.86 10.65 -13.75
CA THR A 576 11.54 10.68 -12.44
C THR A 576 11.30 11.99 -11.70
N MET A 577 11.39 13.13 -12.40
CA MET A 577 11.09 14.45 -11.86
C MET A 577 9.65 14.55 -11.35
N ALA A 578 8.68 14.03 -12.11
CA ALA A 578 7.26 14.05 -11.73
C ALA A 578 6.93 13.10 -10.58
N ALA A 579 7.52 11.89 -10.57
CA ALA A 579 7.34 10.91 -9.50
C ALA A 579 7.96 11.38 -8.18
N ASP A 580 9.19 11.92 -8.20
CA ASP A 580 9.86 12.48 -7.02
C ASP A 580 9.09 13.65 -6.42
N LYS A 581 8.62 14.58 -7.26
CA LYS A 581 7.77 15.71 -6.87
C LYS A 581 6.43 15.29 -6.28
N SER A 582 5.95 14.10 -6.65
CA SER A 582 4.75 13.45 -6.10
C SER A 582 5.02 12.66 -4.82
N GLY A 583 6.24 12.72 -4.27
CA GLY A 583 6.65 12.02 -3.05
C GLY A 583 6.86 10.52 -3.22
N LEU A 584 6.78 9.98 -4.44
CA LEU A 584 7.01 8.57 -4.71
C LEU A 584 8.49 8.22 -4.57
N GLN A 585 8.79 6.99 -4.16
CA GLN A 585 10.14 6.44 -4.29
C GLN A 585 10.36 6.02 -5.74
N VAL A 586 11.56 6.28 -6.29
CA VAL A 586 11.94 5.86 -7.64
C VAL A 586 13.06 4.83 -7.54
N ALA A 587 12.93 3.77 -8.35
CA ALA A 587 13.90 2.70 -8.53
C ALA A 587 14.19 2.55 -10.03
N ILE A 588 15.47 2.58 -10.42
CA ILE A 588 15.87 2.47 -11.81
C ILE A 588 16.92 1.38 -11.95
N HIS A 589 16.70 0.46 -12.89
CA HIS A 589 17.69 -0.52 -13.32
C HIS A 589 18.81 0.17 -14.10
N ALA A 590 20.04 0.02 -13.61
CA ALA A 590 21.26 0.41 -14.31
C ALA A 590 22.36 -0.65 -14.10
N ILE A 591 22.74 -1.38 -15.15
CA ILE A 591 23.78 -2.42 -15.08
C ILE A 591 25.15 -1.90 -15.54
N GLY A 592 25.21 -1.17 -16.66
CA GLY A 592 26.46 -0.64 -17.22
C GLY A 592 26.99 0.62 -16.50
N ASP A 593 28.26 0.96 -16.74
CA ASP A 593 28.93 2.06 -16.05
C ASP A 593 28.38 3.44 -16.44
N LYS A 594 28.19 3.69 -17.75
CA LYS A 594 27.51 4.87 -18.29
C LYS A 594 26.06 4.95 -17.81
N ALA A 595 25.31 3.83 -17.78
CA ALA A 595 23.96 3.81 -17.24
C ALA A 595 23.90 4.27 -15.78
N ASN A 596 24.83 3.80 -14.94
CA ASN A 596 24.89 4.17 -13.54
C ASN A 596 25.17 5.66 -13.35
N ASP A 597 26.18 6.24 -14.02
CA ASP A 597 26.45 7.67 -13.91
C ASP A 597 25.33 8.56 -14.49
N MET A 598 24.67 8.14 -15.57
CA MET A 598 23.48 8.84 -16.09
C MET A 598 22.34 8.92 -15.05
N ILE A 599 22.13 7.87 -14.25
CA ILE A 599 21.11 7.87 -13.20
C ILE A 599 21.55 8.61 -11.93
N LEU A 600 22.84 8.57 -11.59
CA LEU A 600 23.40 9.41 -10.53
C LEU A 600 23.23 10.91 -10.85
N ASP A 601 23.58 11.33 -12.08
CA ASP A 601 23.38 12.70 -12.57
C ASP A 601 21.90 13.11 -12.60
N MET A 602 21.02 12.21 -13.03
CA MET A 602 19.57 12.43 -13.08
C MET A 602 18.98 12.60 -11.68
N TYR A 603 19.34 11.72 -10.73
CA TYR A 603 18.88 11.80 -9.35
C TYR A 603 19.42 13.03 -8.62
N GLU A 604 20.68 13.42 -8.85
CA GLU A 604 21.27 14.67 -8.36
C GLU A 604 20.49 15.90 -8.88
N SER A 605 20.21 15.93 -10.18
CA SER A 605 19.46 17.00 -10.84
C SER A 605 18.00 17.10 -10.34
N VAL A 606 17.32 15.96 -10.17
CA VAL A 606 15.95 15.90 -9.64
C VAL A 606 15.91 16.31 -8.16
N ALA A 607 16.92 15.92 -7.37
CA ALA A 607 17.02 16.32 -5.97
C ALA A 607 17.18 17.84 -5.82
N ALA A 608 18.07 18.45 -6.61
CA ALA A 608 18.26 19.90 -6.65
C ALA A 608 17.00 20.66 -7.11
N ALA A 609 16.24 20.12 -8.06
CA ALA A 609 15.04 20.77 -8.60
C ALA A 609 13.80 20.70 -7.68
N ASN A 610 13.63 19.59 -6.94
CA ASN A 610 12.48 19.38 -6.06
C ASN A 610 12.75 19.67 -4.57
N GLY A 611 14.00 19.94 -4.18
CA GLY A 611 14.39 20.28 -2.80
C GLY A 611 14.55 19.09 -1.86
N ASP A 612 14.95 19.35 -0.62
CA ASP A 612 15.34 18.30 0.35
C ASP A 612 14.16 17.45 0.84
N ARG A 613 14.31 16.12 0.76
CA ARG A 613 13.43 15.11 1.39
C ARG A 613 14.20 13.80 1.59
N ASP A 614 13.73 12.94 2.49
CA ASP A 614 14.16 11.54 2.51
C ASP A 614 13.60 10.83 1.26
N ARG A 615 14.45 10.64 0.25
CA ARG A 615 14.09 10.06 -1.06
C ARG A 615 14.22 8.55 -1.09
N ARG A 616 15.32 8.05 -0.52
CA ARG A 616 15.87 6.70 -0.71
C ARG A 616 15.73 6.26 -2.17
N PHE A 617 16.16 7.12 -3.10
CA PHE A 617 16.24 6.76 -4.52
C PHE A 617 17.06 5.47 -4.64
N ARG A 618 16.60 4.54 -5.47
CA ARG A 618 17.26 3.25 -5.66
C ARG A 618 17.87 3.18 -7.05
N ILE A 619 19.10 2.69 -7.12
CA ILE A 619 19.61 2.07 -8.34
C ILE A 619 19.61 0.57 -8.10
N GLU A 620 18.95 -0.15 -9.00
CA GLU A 620 18.94 -1.60 -9.01
C GLU A 620 20.16 -2.13 -9.76
N HIS A 621 20.68 -3.26 -9.31
CA HIS A 621 21.87 -3.95 -9.80
C HIS A 621 23.17 -3.21 -9.48
N ALA A 622 23.33 -1.96 -9.95
CA ALA A 622 24.55 -1.16 -9.77
C ALA A 622 25.83 -1.97 -10.10
N GLN A 623 25.72 -2.79 -11.16
CA GLN A 623 26.58 -3.95 -11.34
C GLN A 623 27.98 -3.58 -11.82
N HIS A 624 28.08 -2.65 -12.77
CA HIS A 624 29.33 -2.07 -13.24
C HIS A 624 29.30 -0.58 -12.96
N LEU A 625 30.31 -0.07 -12.24
CA LEU A 625 30.39 1.32 -11.78
C LEU A 625 31.71 1.92 -12.21
N ALA A 626 31.67 3.07 -12.89
CA ALA A 626 32.87 3.77 -13.32
C ALA A 626 33.76 4.19 -12.12
N PRO A 627 35.06 4.44 -12.33
CA PRO A 627 36.00 4.77 -11.26
C PRO A 627 35.61 6.00 -10.41
N GLY A 628 34.97 5.73 -9.27
CA GLY A 628 34.55 6.73 -8.29
C GLY A 628 33.03 6.79 -8.05
N SER A 629 32.22 6.27 -8.98
CA SER A 629 30.75 6.40 -8.94
C SER A 629 30.12 5.71 -7.73
N ALA A 630 30.74 4.65 -7.20
CA ALA A 630 30.37 4.01 -5.93
C ALA A 630 30.35 4.98 -4.72
N ASN A 631 31.18 6.04 -4.72
CA ASN A 631 31.14 7.06 -3.66
C ASN A 631 29.95 8.03 -3.81
N ARG A 632 29.47 8.27 -5.04
CA ARG A 632 28.34 9.16 -5.31
C ARG A 632 27.04 8.65 -4.67
N PHE A 633 26.87 7.33 -4.57
CA PHE A 633 25.72 6.72 -3.90
C PHE A 633 25.51 7.25 -2.47
N GLY A 634 26.55 7.21 -1.62
CA GLY A 634 26.45 7.71 -0.25
C GLY A 634 26.33 9.23 -0.16
N GLN A 635 27.02 9.96 -1.05
CA GLN A 635 26.95 11.43 -1.16
C GLN A 635 25.56 11.94 -1.53
N LEU A 636 24.84 11.21 -2.39
CA LEU A 636 23.48 11.54 -2.85
C LEU A 636 22.37 10.81 -2.06
N HIS A 637 22.74 10.04 -1.04
CA HIS A 637 21.85 9.20 -0.22
C HIS A 637 20.99 8.21 -1.05
N ILE A 638 21.61 7.65 -2.09
CA ILE A 638 21.06 6.64 -2.99
C ILE A 638 21.31 5.24 -2.41
N VAL A 639 20.31 4.38 -2.56
CA VAL A 639 20.35 2.96 -2.20
C VAL A 639 20.94 2.15 -3.36
N ALA A 640 21.90 1.30 -3.05
CA ALA A 640 22.38 0.27 -3.96
C ALA A 640 21.62 -1.04 -3.65
N SER A 641 20.73 -1.45 -4.55
CA SER A 641 19.93 -2.68 -4.42
C SER A 641 20.51 -3.74 -5.35
N VAL A 642 21.39 -4.58 -4.81
CA VAL A 642 22.33 -5.41 -5.59
C VAL A 642 22.10 -6.91 -5.39
N GLN A 643 22.55 -7.72 -6.34
CA GLN A 643 22.32 -9.17 -6.37
C GLN A 643 23.66 -9.93 -6.38
N PRO A 644 24.21 -10.31 -5.22
CA PRO A 644 25.48 -11.03 -5.13
C PRO A 644 25.54 -12.29 -6.00
N ASP A 645 24.46 -13.07 -6.07
CA ASP A 645 24.47 -14.34 -6.78
C ASP A 645 24.60 -14.19 -8.31
N HIS A 646 24.34 -13.00 -8.89
CA HIS A 646 24.63 -12.73 -10.31
C HIS A 646 26.15 -12.85 -10.59
N LEU A 647 27.02 -12.48 -9.63
CA LEU A 647 28.48 -12.56 -9.80
C LEU A 647 28.99 -13.99 -10.03
N LEU A 648 28.23 -15.01 -9.61
CA LEU A 648 28.59 -16.42 -9.77
C LEU A 648 28.44 -16.89 -11.22
N ASP A 649 27.43 -16.37 -11.93
CA ASP A 649 27.16 -16.69 -13.33
C ASP A 649 27.98 -15.77 -14.26
N ASP A 650 28.16 -14.50 -13.89
CA ASP A 650 28.85 -13.49 -14.71
C ASP A 650 30.39 -13.55 -14.66
N ALA A 651 31.03 -14.03 -13.58
CA ALA A 651 32.50 -13.92 -13.40
C ALA A 651 33.34 -14.50 -14.55
N ASP A 652 32.92 -15.63 -15.12
CA ASP A 652 33.59 -16.25 -16.27
C ASP A 652 33.42 -15.42 -17.56
N SER A 653 32.40 -14.56 -17.66
CA SER A 653 32.02 -13.84 -18.87
C SER A 653 32.33 -12.34 -18.86
N VAL A 654 32.36 -11.66 -17.70
CA VAL A 654 32.69 -10.22 -17.60
C VAL A 654 34.06 -9.92 -18.20
N ALA A 655 35.07 -10.76 -17.92
CA ALA A 655 36.42 -10.59 -18.48
C ALA A 655 36.49 -10.81 -20.00
N LYS A 656 35.55 -11.56 -20.60
CA LYS A 656 35.41 -11.73 -22.05
C LYS A 656 34.70 -10.54 -22.72
N LYS A 657 33.69 -9.99 -22.03
CA LYS A 657 32.80 -8.93 -22.53
C LYS A 657 33.40 -7.53 -22.38
N LEU A 658 33.97 -7.21 -21.22
CA LEU A 658 34.49 -5.87 -20.88
C LEU A 658 36.03 -5.81 -20.88
N GLY A 659 36.69 -6.97 -20.81
CA GLY A 659 38.14 -7.09 -20.63
C GLY A 659 38.56 -7.11 -19.17
N SER A 660 39.71 -7.74 -18.89
CA SER A 660 40.17 -8.05 -17.53
C SER A 660 40.37 -6.83 -16.62
N GLU A 661 40.60 -5.64 -17.18
CA GLU A 661 40.81 -4.42 -16.39
C GLU A 661 39.48 -3.88 -15.83
N ARG A 662 38.51 -3.60 -16.70
CA ARG A 662 37.14 -3.23 -16.32
C ARG A 662 36.49 -4.29 -15.42
N ALA A 663 36.65 -5.56 -15.79
CA ALA A 663 36.13 -6.69 -15.02
C ALA A 663 36.64 -6.74 -13.57
N VAL A 664 37.85 -6.26 -13.28
CA VAL A 664 38.42 -6.26 -11.91
C VAL A 664 38.21 -4.92 -11.18
N LYS A 665 38.10 -3.80 -11.90
CA LYS A 665 38.02 -2.45 -11.32
C LYS A 665 36.60 -1.95 -11.06
N GLU A 666 35.63 -2.35 -11.88
CA GLU A 666 34.30 -1.71 -11.95
C GLU A 666 33.16 -2.64 -11.51
N SER A 667 33.41 -3.94 -11.36
CA SER A 667 32.34 -4.95 -11.28
C SER A 667 31.99 -5.40 -9.86
N TYR A 668 30.71 -5.33 -9.50
CA TYR A 668 30.14 -5.73 -8.19
C TYR A 668 30.88 -5.10 -6.99
N LEU A 669 30.98 -3.77 -6.97
CA LEU A 669 31.80 -3.00 -6.01
C LEU A 669 31.15 -2.84 -4.61
N PHE A 670 30.74 -3.95 -4.00
CA PHE A 670 29.95 -3.96 -2.75
C PHE A 670 30.66 -3.34 -1.55
N GLN A 671 31.98 -3.55 -1.39
CA GLN A 671 32.74 -2.97 -0.28
C GLN A 671 33.07 -1.51 -0.54
N SER A 672 33.36 -1.13 -1.79
CA SER A 672 33.53 0.28 -2.15
C SER A 672 32.24 1.10 -2.02
N LEU A 673 31.06 0.51 -2.30
CA LEU A 673 29.76 1.12 -1.99
C LEU A 673 29.57 1.35 -0.48
N LEU A 674 29.89 0.37 0.37
CA LEU A 674 29.85 0.53 1.82
C LEU A 674 30.87 1.59 2.31
N ASN A 675 32.09 1.60 1.77
CA ASN A 675 33.11 2.61 2.07
C ASN A 675 32.66 4.03 1.67
N GLY A 676 31.88 4.14 0.59
CA GLY A 676 31.22 5.37 0.15
C GLY A 676 30.06 5.83 1.05
N ASN A 677 29.63 5.01 2.03
CA ASN A 677 28.43 5.19 2.87
C ASN A 677 27.10 5.03 2.10
N ALA A 678 27.09 4.24 1.02
CA ALA A 678 25.83 3.85 0.35
C ALA A 678 24.97 2.95 1.27
N LEU A 679 23.64 3.07 1.18
CA LEU A 679 22.76 2.09 1.79
C LEU A 679 22.72 0.84 0.88
N LEU A 680 23.45 -0.20 1.27
CA LEU A 680 23.44 -1.48 0.57
C LEU A 680 22.24 -2.33 1.01
N ALA A 681 21.47 -2.82 0.04
CA ALA A 681 20.44 -3.84 0.21
C ALA A 681 20.71 -5.00 -0.76
N LEU A 682 20.51 -6.23 -0.30
CA LEU A 682 20.73 -7.42 -1.12
C LEU A 682 19.40 -8.04 -1.57
N GLY A 683 19.35 -8.45 -2.83
CA GLY A 683 18.26 -9.24 -3.39
C GLY A 683 18.75 -10.45 -4.17
N SER A 684 17.79 -11.16 -4.78
CA SER A 684 18.04 -12.25 -5.74
C SER A 684 17.68 -11.88 -7.17
N ASP A 685 16.79 -10.90 -7.36
CA ASP A 685 16.10 -10.68 -8.64
C ASP A 685 15.42 -11.96 -9.15
N TRP A 686 14.87 -12.78 -8.24
CA TRP A 686 14.25 -14.06 -8.60
C TRP A 686 13.11 -13.85 -9.61
N PRO A 687 13.12 -14.54 -10.77
CA PRO A 687 13.83 -15.80 -11.04
C PRO A 687 15.26 -15.74 -11.63
N VAL A 688 15.91 -14.57 -11.76
CA VAL A 688 17.28 -14.44 -12.28
C VAL A 688 18.31 -15.18 -11.40
N ALA A 689 18.46 -14.84 -10.12
CA ALA A 689 19.10 -15.74 -9.14
C ALA A 689 18.06 -16.63 -8.43
N ASP A 690 18.51 -17.55 -7.57
CA ASP A 690 17.63 -18.27 -6.64
C ASP A 690 17.25 -17.36 -5.45
N ILE A 691 16.02 -17.44 -4.94
CA ILE A 691 15.51 -16.59 -3.83
C ILE A 691 16.05 -17.09 -2.47
N ASN A 692 17.38 -17.08 -2.32
CA ASN A 692 18.11 -17.77 -1.27
C ASN A 692 19.09 -16.84 -0.54
N PRO A 693 18.62 -16.00 0.40
CA PRO A 693 19.43 -15.00 1.09
C PRO A 693 20.70 -15.53 1.77
N LEU A 694 20.66 -16.75 2.32
CA LEU A 694 21.84 -17.36 2.97
C LEU A 694 22.95 -17.66 1.96
N HIS A 695 22.58 -18.01 0.72
CA HIS A 695 23.52 -18.18 -0.38
C HIS A 695 24.03 -16.83 -0.88
N SER A 696 23.14 -15.86 -1.11
CA SER A 696 23.50 -14.47 -1.45
C SER A 696 24.47 -13.83 -0.44
N ILE A 697 24.26 -14.02 0.87
CA ILE A 697 25.21 -13.62 1.93
C ILE A 697 26.55 -14.34 1.79
N ARG A 698 26.53 -15.67 1.59
CA ARG A 698 27.76 -16.46 1.38
C ARG A 698 28.53 -15.97 0.17
N THR A 699 27.85 -15.63 -0.91
CA THR A 699 28.42 -15.09 -2.14
C THR A 699 29.06 -13.72 -1.91
N ALA A 700 28.37 -12.79 -1.24
CA ALA A 700 28.90 -11.46 -0.92
C ALA A 700 30.15 -11.51 -0.01
N VAL A 701 30.21 -12.48 0.91
CA VAL A 701 31.33 -12.67 1.84
C VAL A 701 32.50 -13.45 1.21
N LYS A 702 32.22 -14.54 0.47
CA LYS A 702 33.25 -15.45 -0.05
C LYS A 702 33.70 -15.05 -1.46
N ARG A 703 32.79 -14.63 -2.34
CA ARG A 703 32.97 -14.26 -3.76
C ARG A 703 33.70 -15.30 -4.62
N ILE A 704 33.40 -16.59 -4.44
CA ILE A 704 34.04 -17.69 -5.18
C ILE A 704 33.04 -18.22 -6.23
N PRO A 705 33.26 -18.00 -7.54
CA PRO A 705 32.40 -18.54 -8.59
C PRO A 705 32.44 -20.08 -8.65
N PRO A 706 31.45 -20.73 -9.31
CA PRO A 706 31.45 -22.17 -9.49
C PRO A 706 32.73 -22.66 -10.19
N LYS A 707 33.31 -23.76 -9.71
CA LYS A 707 34.59 -24.37 -10.18
C LYS A 707 35.86 -23.56 -9.86
N TRP A 708 35.79 -22.36 -9.31
CA TRP A 708 36.95 -21.59 -8.88
C TRP A 708 37.39 -22.02 -7.46
N ASP A 709 38.68 -21.89 -7.14
CA ASP A 709 39.27 -22.17 -5.82
C ASP A 709 39.58 -20.90 -4.99
N HIS A 710 39.57 -19.74 -5.65
CA HIS A 710 39.83 -18.43 -5.09
C HIS A 710 38.68 -17.46 -5.42
N ALA A 711 38.71 -16.28 -4.79
CA ALA A 711 37.64 -15.29 -4.96
C ALA A 711 37.88 -14.34 -6.12
N TRP A 712 36.82 -14.02 -6.84
CA TRP A 712 36.79 -12.96 -7.83
C TRP A 712 36.63 -11.60 -7.13
N ILE A 713 37.62 -10.72 -7.35
CA ILE A 713 37.74 -9.39 -6.73
C ILE A 713 37.67 -9.48 -5.18
N PRO A 714 38.69 -10.09 -4.52
CA PRO A 714 38.66 -10.34 -3.08
C PRO A 714 38.63 -9.09 -2.19
N SER A 715 38.95 -7.92 -2.75
CA SER A 715 38.82 -6.60 -2.10
C SER A 715 37.37 -6.13 -1.96
N GLU A 716 36.46 -6.64 -2.80
CA GLU A 716 35.03 -6.26 -2.81
C GLU A 716 34.14 -7.27 -2.06
N ARG A 717 34.77 -8.05 -1.16
CA ARG A 717 34.06 -8.85 -0.14
C ARG A 717 33.58 -7.93 0.97
N ILE A 718 32.32 -8.06 1.36
CA ILE A 718 31.75 -7.39 2.53
C ILE A 718 31.79 -8.31 3.76
N SER A 719 31.66 -7.76 4.97
CA SER A 719 31.62 -8.60 6.18
C SER A 719 30.30 -9.39 6.25
N PHE A 720 30.33 -10.52 6.96
CA PHE A 720 29.13 -11.31 7.21
C PHE A 720 28.01 -10.51 7.90
N THR A 721 28.38 -9.65 8.84
CA THR A 721 27.43 -8.78 9.55
C THR A 721 26.78 -7.77 8.61
N ASP A 722 27.56 -7.17 7.72
CA ASP A 722 27.05 -6.20 6.73
C ASP A 722 26.13 -6.88 5.72
N ALA A 723 26.50 -8.07 5.22
CA ALA A 723 25.67 -8.87 4.33
C ALA A 723 24.33 -9.28 4.99
N LEU A 724 24.35 -9.69 6.25
CA LEU A 724 23.13 -10.05 7.00
C LEU A 724 22.26 -8.81 7.30
N ILE A 725 22.86 -7.66 7.61
CA ILE A 725 22.17 -6.36 7.73
C ILE A 725 21.54 -5.94 6.40
N ALA A 726 22.23 -6.17 5.28
CA ALA A 726 21.77 -5.86 3.94
C ALA A 726 20.66 -6.80 3.42
N GLN A 727 20.50 -8.00 4.01
CA GLN A 727 19.33 -8.89 3.85
C GLN A 727 18.23 -8.67 4.91
N THR A 728 18.37 -7.71 5.83
CA THR A 728 17.41 -7.48 6.93
C THR A 728 17.07 -6.00 7.13
N ILE A 729 17.71 -5.29 8.05
CA ILE A 729 17.32 -3.91 8.40
C ILE A 729 17.59 -2.92 7.25
N SER A 730 18.64 -3.10 6.46
CA SER A 730 18.93 -2.21 5.33
C SER A 730 18.04 -2.49 4.11
N ALA A 731 17.64 -3.75 3.87
CA ALA A 731 16.58 -4.07 2.91
C ALA A 731 15.21 -3.49 3.33
N ALA A 732 14.88 -3.51 4.63
CA ALA A 732 13.70 -2.79 5.13
C ALA A 732 13.82 -1.27 4.92
N ARG A 733 14.99 -0.66 5.21
CA ARG A 733 15.26 0.78 5.00
C ARG A 733 15.12 1.17 3.54
N ALA A 734 15.62 0.34 2.63
CA ALA A 734 15.54 0.51 1.18
C ALA A 734 14.11 0.59 0.62
N ALA A 735 13.09 0.23 1.41
CA ALA A 735 11.68 0.30 1.03
C ALA A 735 10.80 1.07 2.06
N PHE A 736 11.41 1.88 2.93
CA PHE A 736 10.74 2.61 4.02
C PHE A 736 9.97 1.72 5.04
N LEU A 737 10.31 0.42 5.12
CA LEU A 737 9.67 -0.55 6.01
C LEU A 737 10.36 -0.69 7.38
N ASP A 738 11.44 0.04 7.63
CA ASP A 738 12.31 -0.14 8.80
C ASP A 738 11.72 0.33 10.14
N HIS A 739 10.56 0.97 10.12
CA HIS A 739 9.72 1.18 11.32
C HIS A 739 8.86 -0.04 11.69
N HIS A 740 8.81 -1.08 10.84
CA HIS A 740 7.93 -2.25 11.03
C HIS A 740 8.66 -3.59 10.94
N LEU A 741 9.73 -3.67 10.14
CA LEU A 741 10.41 -4.91 9.74
C LEU A 741 11.94 -4.79 9.86
N GLY A 742 12.65 -5.87 9.51
CA GLY A 742 14.11 -5.90 9.35
C GLY A 742 14.95 -5.95 10.63
N SER A 743 14.36 -5.77 11.82
CA SER A 743 15.05 -6.03 13.10
C SER A 743 14.09 -6.57 14.15
N LEU A 744 14.60 -7.34 15.10
CA LEU A 744 13.83 -7.95 16.20
C LEU A 744 13.68 -6.99 17.39
N SER A 745 13.27 -5.76 17.10
CA SER A 745 13.09 -4.67 18.07
C SER A 745 11.64 -4.62 18.61
N PRO A 746 11.39 -4.17 19.86
CA PRO A 746 10.03 -4.06 20.39
C PRO A 746 9.10 -3.21 19.53
N GLY A 747 7.84 -3.64 19.37
CA GLY A 747 6.81 -3.01 18.55
C GLY A 747 6.83 -3.41 17.06
N LYS A 748 7.95 -3.92 16.54
CA LYS A 748 8.04 -4.45 15.17
C LYS A 748 7.29 -5.77 14.99
N LEU A 749 7.00 -6.12 13.74
CA LEU A 749 6.40 -7.40 13.38
C LEU A 749 7.37 -8.54 13.70
N ALA A 750 6.86 -9.62 14.28
CA ALA A 750 7.65 -10.75 14.74
C ALA A 750 7.98 -11.72 13.60
N ASP A 751 8.73 -11.24 12.63
CA ASP A 751 9.24 -11.99 11.48
C ASP A 751 10.66 -12.47 11.79
N PHE A 752 10.90 -13.77 11.81
CA PHE A 752 12.20 -14.35 12.17
C PHE A 752 12.44 -15.74 11.55
N VAL A 753 13.71 -16.14 11.47
CA VAL A 753 14.15 -17.42 10.91
C VAL A 753 14.98 -18.18 11.93
N ILE A 754 14.64 -19.45 12.18
CA ILE A 754 15.45 -20.37 12.98
C ILE A 754 16.41 -21.10 12.06
N LEU A 755 17.71 -21.07 12.36
CA LEU A 755 18.77 -21.66 11.55
C LEU A 755 19.28 -22.98 12.15
N SER A 756 19.78 -23.88 11.32
CA SER A 756 20.14 -25.26 11.73
C SER A 756 21.37 -25.41 12.62
N THR A 757 22.15 -24.34 12.80
CA THR A 757 23.38 -24.31 13.61
C THR A 757 23.18 -23.66 14.98
N ASN A 758 24.05 -24.02 15.93
CA ASN A 758 24.14 -23.48 17.29
C ASN A 758 25.39 -22.59 17.50
N SER A 759 26.20 -22.37 16.46
CA SER A 759 27.52 -21.75 16.57
C SER A 759 27.59 -20.49 15.71
N TRP A 760 27.44 -19.31 16.32
CA TRP A 760 27.54 -18.03 15.61
C TRP A 760 28.92 -17.81 14.99
N ASP A 761 29.96 -18.24 15.70
CA ASP A 761 31.35 -18.18 15.26
C ASP A 761 31.67 -19.08 14.06
N GLU A 762 30.92 -20.15 13.84
CA GLU A 762 31.03 -21.02 12.66
C GLU A 762 30.16 -20.47 11.52
N PHE A 763 28.93 -20.06 11.85
CA PHE A 763 27.98 -19.51 10.88
C PHE A 763 28.52 -18.25 10.20
N SER A 764 29.07 -17.31 10.98
CA SER A 764 29.65 -16.06 10.47
C SER A 764 30.94 -16.25 9.66
N LYS A 765 31.62 -17.41 9.79
CA LYS A 765 32.82 -17.75 9.01
C LYS A 765 32.47 -18.46 7.71
N GLU A 766 31.56 -19.44 7.73
CA GLU A 766 31.30 -20.31 6.57
C GLU A 766 29.95 -20.13 5.89
N VAL A 767 28.98 -19.48 6.53
CA VAL A 767 27.61 -19.30 6.03
C VAL A 767 27.03 -20.65 5.54
N SER A 768 27.23 -21.68 6.35
CA SER A 768 26.92 -23.09 6.08
C SER A 768 25.54 -23.53 6.59
N ALA A 769 24.84 -22.65 7.30
CA ALA A 769 23.54 -22.97 7.90
C ALA A 769 22.44 -23.10 6.84
N SER A 770 21.44 -23.93 7.17
CA SER A 770 20.16 -24.00 6.48
C SER A 770 19.07 -23.38 7.34
N VAL A 771 17.96 -22.99 6.71
CA VAL A 771 16.71 -22.70 7.43
C VAL A 771 16.18 -24.00 8.03
N LEU A 772 15.76 -23.93 9.30
CA LEU A 772 14.85 -24.91 9.89
C LEU A 772 13.43 -24.39 9.72
N ALA A 773 13.07 -23.33 10.45
CA ALA A 773 11.72 -22.80 10.49
C ALA A 773 11.66 -21.31 10.17
N THR A 774 10.56 -20.88 9.54
CA THR A 774 10.32 -19.48 9.17
C THR A 774 9.03 -19.00 9.80
N TYR A 775 9.13 -17.91 10.56
CA TYR A 775 8.02 -17.30 11.30
C TYR A 775 7.67 -15.94 10.70
N VAL A 776 6.38 -15.68 10.50
CA VAL A 776 5.86 -14.41 9.99
C VAL A 776 4.77 -13.90 10.92
N GLY A 777 4.98 -12.74 11.53
CA GLY A 777 4.10 -12.20 12.57
C GLY A 777 3.88 -13.18 13.72
N GLY A 778 4.95 -13.84 14.18
CA GLY A 778 4.92 -14.83 15.27
C GLY A 778 4.33 -16.20 14.91
N ASN A 779 3.83 -16.40 13.70
CA ASN A 779 3.24 -17.67 13.25
C ASN A 779 4.27 -18.47 12.44
N GLN A 780 4.48 -19.75 12.77
CA GLN A 780 5.34 -20.64 11.98
C GLN A 780 4.66 -20.98 10.65
N LEU A 781 5.21 -20.51 9.53
CA LEU A 781 4.68 -20.76 8.19
C LEU A 781 5.55 -21.75 7.37
N TYR A 782 6.74 -22.08 7.85
CA TYR A 782 7.58 -23.18 7.38
C TYR A 782 8.18 -23.94 8.58
N PRO A 783 8.12 -25.29 8.62
CA PRO A 783 8.47 -26.11 9.78
C PRO A 783 9.94 -26.56 9.83
#